data_AF-A0A2D8D646-F1
#
_entry.id   AF-A0A2D8D646-F1
#
_cell.length_a   1.000
_cell.length_b   1.000
_cell.length_c   1.000
_cell.angle_alpha   90.00
_cell.angle_beta   90.00
_cell.angle_gamma   90.00
#
_symmetry.space_group_name_H-M   'P 1'
#
loop_
_entity.id
_entity.type
_entity.pdbx_description
1 polymer ?
#
loop_
_entity_poly.entity_id
_entity_poly.type
_entity_poly.pdbx_seq_one_letter_code
_entity_poly.pdbx_strand_id
1 'polypeptide(L)'
;MSDWANADGLSGYLDLLEIDRLPEDTDATEAAVSVVAAQPLPPVDNFGGSELLEALFLEEARPVVVLDAVNPDLIATRLLTALWPSLRRRFAVSTFARSPRKVAGRDFELVFAPKDARAKFTDWNGRRVDGRSVQGGRHRWTGTIVTRVFDQPYPQLLTDKEIGLVGGGDLDIDNAAALRIALLWDELLAKLQTTPTAALGLLDIANSGKVRDSFALEAIEPSLAVAAHQASANFPDDEAWGFLGAIAQKLRGRSLLKGTAAVAEAVEQLTARAPEGAIALLSQEDPRGVAADLLPRIASGFGGTFTDRSKRALLSADPIVLGRLLAQDGVLVKRVADDRPLVEHLARILPQQDVATIQVIARNLLPSLTEDWQIPAAEPLLARLDKAHLLMELRRLGEVNDFSAAQLSSLVLEKALSTSSGKEVRGALATLSPTVQRDKMIARTLSPTVEDVRWLTESGVLDGQVANTVLLDLLRSADDRQFTAILVDKKIGMGVVETLETSAPDLLLRAVTGDALPIGTFVQTLPLVIAGLGADAKVELAKHALDHCLVCRFAGDEVEFLASMLSILGDKLDGAWAARIGLADTIDAATASRNMVAFGKAAKPARLCIVRSIGDLAQVLRSRRSFDLDELAVKSCAALMFDAENVAPNALLAAAGHLLPTLLRSGNRPVSMMIAAAFPPLYRELAKADDVPELFKFIPFLDWDRCKAARHELVDAFISSKWPPRDLALTACRANELDKILRRVVKHYAGGDYLKRISRESRSLPTSCRKSVEKAIRHIRPNS
;
A
#
# COMPACT_ATOMS: atom_id res chain seq x y z
N MET A 1 23.84 35.13 -69.63
CA MET A 1 23.84 36.07 -68.49
C MET A 1 24.28 35.43 -67.16
N SER A 2 24.08 34.13 -66.93
CA SER A 2 24.66 33.42 -65.76
C SER A 2 26.17 33.59 -65.68
N ASP A 3 26.85 33.48 -66.82
CA ASP A 3 28.31 33.40 -66.89
C ASP A 3 28.97 34.76 -66.57
N TRP A 4 28.42 35.88 -67.06
CA TRP A 4 28.82 37.24 -66.68
C TRP A 4 28.65 37.52 -65.19
N ALA A 5 27.48 37.15 -64.66
CA ALA A 5 27.13 37.42 -63.28
C ALA A 5 28.03 36.68 -62.29
N ASN A 6 28.42 35.44 -62.62
CA ASN A 6 29.20 34.56 -61.76
C ASN A 6 30.71 34.59 -62.07
N ALA A 7 31.17 35.45 -62.96
CA ALA A 7 32.58 35.50 -63.35
C ALA A 7 33.47 36.02 -62.20
N ASP A 8 34.54 35.32 -61.89
CA ASP A 8 35.54 35.76 -60.90
C ASP A 8 36.41 36.91 -61.42
N GLY A 9 36.67 36.93 -62.74
CA GLY A 9 37.38 38.00 -63.44
C GLY A 9 36.55 38.56 -64.59
N LEU A 10 36.62 39.88 -64.81
CA LEU A 10 35.85 40.57 -65.85
C LEU A 10 36.67 40.93 -67.09
N SER A 11 37.99 40.74 -67.10
CA SER A 11 38.86 41.16 -68.21
C SER A 11 38.39 40.62 -69.56
N GLY A 12 38.18 39.30 -69.68
CA GLY A 12 37.72 38.71 -70.94
C GLY A 12 36.36 39.19 -71.44
N TYR A 13 35.52 39.77 -70.56
CA TYR A 13 34.26 40.42 -70.96
C TYR A 13 34.47 41.89 -71.35
N LEU A 14 35.41 42.59 -70.70
CA LEU A 14 35.76 43.97 -71.03
C LEU A 14 36.53 44.04 -72.35
N ASP A 15 37.35 43.04 -72.66
CA ASP A 15 38.07 42.92 -73.94
C ASP A 15 37.10 42.88 -75.14
N LEU A 16 35.87 42.36 -74.96
CA LEU A 16 34.82 42.39 -75.99
C LEU A 16 34.28 43.80 -76.27
N LEU A 17 34.46 44.74 -75.34
CA LEU A 17 34.05 46.14 -75.48
C LEU A 17 35.14 47.01 -76.12
N GLU A 18 36.35 46.47 -76.32
CA GLU A 18 37.45 47.15 -77.02
C GLU A 18 37.18 47.20 -78.52
N ILE A 19 36.31 48.12 -78.93
CA ILE A 19 35.98 48.39 -80.33
C ILE A 19 36.52 49.78 -80.69
N ASP A 20 37.38 49.86 -81.70
CA ASP A 20 37.97 51.13 -82.18
C ASP A 20 36.97 52.06 -82.91
N ARG A 21 35.67 51.71 -82.89
CA ARG A 21 34.56 52.46 -83.49
C ARG A 21 33.30 52.36 -82.63
N LEU A 22 32.31 53.20 -82.92
CA LEU A 22 31.00 53.06 -82.28
C LEU A 22 30.37 51.72 -82.66
N PRO A 23 29.73 51.02 -81.71
CA PRO A 23 29.07 49.74 -81.98
C PRO A 23 27.87 49.95 -82.90
N GLU A 24 27.74 49.08 -83.90
CA GLU A 24 26.61 48.95 -84.81
C GLU A 24 25.82 47.67 -84.49
N ASP A 25 24.59 47.54 -85.01
CA ASP A 25 23.74 46.36 -84.76
C ASP A 25 24.43 45.04 -85.16
N THR A 26 25.35 45.09 -86.13
CA THR A 26 26.14 43.93 -86.56
C THR A 26 27.18 43.47 -85.53
N ASP A 27 27.55 44.31 -84.58
CA ASP A 27 28.51 43.98 -83.51
C ASP A 27 27.85 43.18 -82.38
N ALA A 28 26.51 43.18 -82.31
CA ALA A 28 25.72 42.42 -81.36
C ALA A 28 25.64 40.92 -81.73
N THR A 29 26.79 40.25 -81.70
CA THR A 29 26.93 38.81 -82.00
C THR A 29 27.13 37.97 -80.74
N GLU A 30 26.80 36.69 -80.81
CA GLU A 30 27.08 35.74 -79.73
C GLU A 30 28.59 35.43 -79.70
N ALA A 31 29.25 35.77 -78.58
CA ALA A 31 30.68 35.55 -78.37
C ALA A 31 30.92 34.62 -77.20
N ALA A 32 31.79 33.62 -77.38
CA ALA A 32 32.26 32.76 -76.31
C ALA A 32 33.39 33.47 -75.55
N VAL A 33 33.19 33.75 -74.26
CA VAL A 33 34.23 34.31 -73.38
C VAL A 33 34.92 33.16 -72.66
N SER A 34 36.25 33.09 -72.75
CA SER A 34 37.04 32.17 -71.94
C SER A 34 36.93 32.58 -70.47
N VAL A 35 36.55 31.65 -69.59
CA VAL A 35 36.55 31.91 -68.14
C VAL A 35 37.99 32.12 -67.69
N VAL A 36 38.36 33.38 -67.41
CA VAL A 36 39.68 33.76 -66.90
C VAL A 36 39.61 33.87 -65.38
N ALA A 37 40.60 33.32 -64.68
CA ALA A 37 40.72 33.50 -63.23
C ALA A 37 40.86 34.99 -62.87
N ALA A 38 40.37 35.38 -61.70
CA ALA A 38 40.51 36.75 -61.20
C ALA A 38 41.98 37.19 -61.19
N GLN A 39 42.29 38.27 -61.89
CA GLN A 39 43.62 38.89 -61.88
C GLN A 39 43.67 40.02 -60.86
N PRO A 40 44.82 40.26 -60.20
CA PRO A 40 44.96 41.38 -59.28
C PRO A 40 44.82 42.71 -60.04
N LEU A 41 43.93 43.58 -59.56
CA LEU A 41 43.71 44.92 -60.12
C LEU A 41 44.52 45.97 -59.35
N PRO A 42 45.10 46.98 -60.04
CA PRO A 42 45.83 48.05 -59.38
C PRO A 42 44.88 48.90 -58.50
N PRO A 43 45.35 49.43 -57.35
CA PRO A 43 44.53 50.32 -56.53
C PRO A 43 44.21 51.63 -57.27
N VAL A 44 43.17 52.33 -56.83
CA VAL A 44 42.80 53.63 -57.42
C VAL A 44 43.47 54.76 -56.65
N ASP A 45 44.64 55.19 -57.13
CA ASP A 45 45.36 56.32 -56.53
C ASP A 45 44.55 57.63 -56.63
N ASN A 46 44.57 58.44 -55.57
CA ASN A 46 43.93 59.76 -55.49
C ASN A 46 42.40 59.78 -55.66
N PHE A 47 41.70 58.69 -55.30
CA PHE A 47 40.24 58.62 -55.32
C PHE A 47 39.63 58.36 -53.93
N GLY A 48 38.88 59.34 -53.40
CA GLY A 48 38.13 59.17 -52.15
C GLY A 48 36.80 58.47 -52.36
N GLY A 49 36.82 57.13 -52.48
CA GLY A 49 35.64 56.31 -52.78
C GLY A 49 34.54 56.27 -51.71
N SER A 50 34.72 56.94 -50.57
CA SER A 50 33.79 56.94 -49.42
C SER A 50 32.38 57.38 -49.80
N GLU A 51 32.23 58.58 -50.39
CA GLU A 51 30.92 59.16 -50.72
C GLU A 51 30.21 58.35 -51.81
N LEU A 52 30.98 57.79 -52.76
CA LEU A 52 30.44 56.92 -53.82
C LEU A 52 29.86 55.62 -53.23
N LEU A 53 30.63 54.90 -52.42
CA LEU A 53 30.17 53.62 -51.87
C LEU A 53 29.05 53.80 -50.85
N GLU A 54 29.07 54.88 -50.07
CA GLU A 54 27.95 55.24 -49.19
C GLU A 54 26.68 55.47 -50.00
N ALA A 55 26.76 56.29 -51.05
CA ALA A 55 25.64 56.60 -51.92
C ALA A 55 25.06 55.38 -52.65
N LEU A 56 25.92 54.44 -53.05
CA LEU A 56 25.50 53.24 -53.77
C LEU A 56 24.95 52.15 -52.85
N PHE A 57 25.52 51.95 -51.66
CA PHE A 57 25.25 50.73 -50.88
C PHE A 57 24.85 50.95 -49.42
N LEU A 58 25.28 52.04 -48.79
CA LEU A 58 25.00 52.27 -47.36
C LEU A 58 23.82 53.20 -47.13
N GLU A 59 23.38 53.95 -48.13
CA GLU A 59 22.24 54.87 -48.07
C GLU A 59 21.04 54.41 -48.92
N GLU A 60 20.04 55.28 -49.10
CA GLU A 60 18.88 55.02 -49.97
C GLU A 60 19.32 54.97 -51.44
N ALA A 61 19.05 53.83 -52.10
CA ALA A 61 19.44 53.57 -53.48
C ALA A 61 18.84 54.60 -54.44
N ARG A 62 19.71 55.43 -55.01
CA ARG A 62 19.39 56.37 -56.08
C ARG A 62 20.50 56.33 -57.12
N PRO A 63 20.20 56.56 -58.41
CA PRO A 63 21.21 56.73 -59.44
C PRO A 63 22.30 57.73 -59.01
N VAL A 64 23.58 57.40 -59.25
CA VAL A 64 24.72 58.23 -58.81
C VAL A 64 25.47 58.78 -60.02
N VAL A 65 25.77 60.08 -60.00
CA VAL A 65 26.75 60.70 -60.91
C VAL A 65 28.01 61.06 -60.15
N VAL A 66 29.16 60.60 -60.64
CA VAL A 66 30.48 61.00 -60.14
C VAL A 66 31.08 62.03 -61.09
N LEU A 67 31.26 63.25 -60.59
CA LEU A 67 31.80 64.36 -61.36
C LEU A 67 33.32 64.42 -61.25
N ASP A 68 34.05 64.53 -62.37
CA ASP A 68 35.50 64.79 -62.40
C ASP A 68 36.38 63.70 -61.73
N ALA A 69 36.02 62.42 -61.89
CA ALA A 69 36.83 61.29 -61.39
C ALA A 69 38.15 61.10 -62.17
N VAL A 70 39.21 60.69 -61.46
CA VAL A 70 40.58 60.57 -62.00
C VAL A 70 40.79 59.40 -62.96
N ASN A 71 40.10 58.28 -62.77
CA ASN A 71 40.16 57.11 -63.66
C ASN A 71 38.82 56.36 -63.65
N PRO A 72 37.79 56.87 -64.36
CA PRO A 72 36.45 56.28 -64.40
C PRO A 72 36.43 54.80 -64.79
N ASP A 73 37.28 54.39 -65.72
CA ASP A 73 37.32 53.01 -66.23
C ASP A 73 37.84 52.03 -65.18
N LEU A 74 38.94 52.36 -64.49
CA LEU A 74 39.45 51.53 -63.39
C LEU A 74 38.48 51.49 -62.21
N ILE A 75 37.85 52.61 -61.84
CA ILE A 75 36.86 52.66 -60.75
C ILE A 75 35.65 51.78 -61.10
N ALA A 76 35.13 51.88 -62.32
CA ALA A 76 34.02 51.03 -62.78
C ALA A 76 34.41 49.56 -62.84
N THR A 77 35.61 49.24 -63.32
CA THR A 77 36.12 47.86 -63.41
C THR A 77 36.22 47.22 -62.03
N ARG A 78 36.85 47.92 -61.07
CA ARG A 78 36.96 47.46 -59.69
C ARG A 78 35.61 47.33 -59.01
N LEU A 79 34.71 48.29 -59.23
CA LEU A 79 33.35 48.24 -58.69
C LEU A 79 32.58 47.03 -59.25
N LEU A 80 32.53 46.86 -60.57
CA LEU A 80 31.84 45.73 -61.24
C LEU A 80 32.40 44.38 -60.79
N THR A 81 33.73 44.29 -60.61
CA THR A 81 34.41 43.09 -60.10
C THR A 81 33.97 42.81 -58.67
N ALA A 82 33.87 43.84 -57.84
CA ALA A 82 33.48 43.72 -56.45
C ALA A 82 31.99 43.37 -56.20
N LEU A 83 31.12 43.55 -57.21
CA LEU A 83 29.70 43.23 -57.08
C LEU A 83 29.50 41.72 -57.16
N TRP A 84 28.70 41.17 -56.25
CA TRP A 84 28.26 39.77 -56.31
C TRP A 84 27.17 39.57 -57.38
N PRO A 85 26.86 38.31 -57.77
CA PRO A 85 26.12 38.02 -59.00
C PRO A 85 24.76 38.71 -59.18
N SER A 86 23.89 38.71 -58.16
CA SER A 86 22.55 39.32 -58.27
C SER A 86 22.61 40.84 -58.47
N LEU A 87 23.56 41.51 -57.81
CA LEU A 87 23.79 42.94 -57.96
C LEU A 87 24.43 43.24 -59.32
N ARG A 88 25.44 42.47 -59.73
CA ARG A 88 26.14 42.64 -61.01
C ARG A 88 25.22 42.50 -62.22
N ARG A 89 24.25 41.57 -62.19
CA ARG A 89 23.24 41.41 -63.26
C ARG A 89 22.43 42.68 -63.52
N ARG A 90 22.20 43.48 -62.47
CA ARG A 90 21.31 44.64 -62.52
C ARG A 90 22.09 45.95 -62.58
N PHE A 91 23.39 45.96 -62.36
CA PHE A 91 24.16 47.18 -62.29
C PHE A 91 24.50 47.72 -63.69
N ALA A 92 23.98 48.90 -64.02
CA ALA A 92 24.30 49.63 -65.24
C ALA A 92 25.25 50.79 -64.93
N VAL A 93 26.39 50.81 -65.61
CA VAL A 93 27.42 51.83 -65.43
C VAL A 93 27.85 52.44 -66.76
N SER A 94 28.16 53.73 -66.76
CA SER A 94 28.77 54.43 -67.88
C SER A 94 29.99 55.21 -67.39
N THR A 95 31.17 54.90 -67.92
CA THR A 95 32.43 55.56 -67.56
C THR A 95 32.59 56.96 -68.16
N PHE A 96 31.66 57.36 -69.04
CA PHE A 96 31.57 58.71 -69.56
C PHE A 96 30.15 59.07 -70.06
N ALA A 97 29.55 60.13 -69.51
CA ALA A 97 28.35 60.74 -70.05
C ALA A 97 28.28 62.25 -69.83
N ARG A 98 27.55 62.96 -70.70
CA ARG A 98 27.29 64.40 -70.58
C ARG A 98 25.89 64.74 -70.01
N SER A 99 25.07 63.72 -69.73
CA SER A 99 23.71 63.84 -69.20
C SER A 99 23.29 62.51 -68.55
N PRO A 100 22.21 62.48 -67.74
CA PRO A 100 21.65 61.23 -67.22
C PRO A 100 21.43 60.18 -68.32
N ARG A 101 21.71 58.91 -68.01
CA ARG A 101 21.60 57.78 -68.93
C ARG A 101 20.56 56.79 -68.46
N LYS A 102 19.83 56.22 -69.43
CA LYS A 102 18.81 55.20 -69.21
C LYS A 102 19.04 54.01 -70.13
N VAL A 103 18.76 52.82 -69.62
CA VAL A 103 18.68 51.58 -70.38
C VAL A 103 17.35 50.91 -70.05
N ALA A 104 16.59 50.52 -71.08
CA ALA A 104 15.25 49.94 -70.92
C ALA A 104 14.32 50.75 -70.00
N GLY A 105 14.37 52.09 -70.07
CA GLY A 105 13.55 53.01 -69.27
C GLY A 105 14.02 53.25 -67.82
N ARG A 106 15.02 52.51 -67.34
CA ARG A 106 15.63 52.64 -66.00
C ARG A 106 16.89 53.50 -66.06
N ASP A 107 17.10 54.37 -65.07
CA ASP A 107 18.34 55.12 -64.93
C ASP A 107 19.54 54.17 -64.67
N PHE A 108 20.71 54.55 -65.14
CA PHE A 108 21.95 53.87 -64.79
C PHE A 108 22.22 54.04 -63.29
N GLU A 109 22.67 52.98 -62.61
CA GLU A 109 23.08 53.04 -61.21
C GLU A 109 24.26 53.99 -61.01
N LEU A 110 25.20 54.02 -61.95
CA LEU A 110 26.39 54.84 -61.87
C LEU A 110 26.76 55.47 -63.23
N VAL A 111 27.00 56.78 -63.24
CA VAL A 111 27.48 57.50 -64.41
C VAL A 111 28.66 58.38 -64.02
N PHE A 112 29.73 58.34 -64.79
CA PHE A 112 30.85 59.27 -64.64
C PHE A 112 30.70 60.41 -65.65
N ALA A 113 30.91 61.64 -65.20
CA ALA A 113 30.74 62.82 -66.05
C ALA A 113 31.85 63.86 -65.78
N PRO A 114 32.29 64.58 -66.82
CA PRO A 114 33.25 65.67 -66.63
C PRO A 114 32.57 66.85 -65.89
N LYS A 115 33.40 67.70 -65.26
CA LYS A 115 32.92 68.78 -64.38
C LYS A 115 31.99 69.78 -65.08
N ASP A 116 32.21 70.02 -66.37
CA ASP A 116 31.42 70.90 -67.23
C ASP A 116 30.00 70.37 -67.53
N ALA A 117 29.78 69.06 -67.42
CA ALA A 117 28.47 68.44 -67.58
C ALA A 117 27.55 68.61 -66.35
N ARG A 118 28.06 69.14 -65.22
CA ARG A 118 27.32 69.27 -63.94
C ARG A 118 25.95 69.92 -64.09
N ALA A 119 25.82 70.95 -64.94
CA ALA A 119 24.57 71.66 -65.17
C ALA A 119 23.44 70.74 -65.69
N LYS A 120 23.78 69.69 -66.45
CA LYS A 120 22.84 68.72 -67.02
C LYS A 120 22.27 67.74 -65.97
N PHE A 121 22.83 67.72 -64.77
CA PHE A 121 22.37 66.91 -63.64
C PHE A 121 21.73 67.74 -62.53
N THR A 122 21.40 69.02 -62.78
CA THR A 122 20.87 69.93 -61.75
C THR A 122 19.46 69.55 -61.31
N ASP A 123 18.58 69.24 -62.27
CA ASP A 123 17.16 68.87 -62.05
C ASP A 123 16.94 67.35 -62.01
N TRP A 124 18.03 66.58 -61.85
CA TRP A 124 17.98 65.12 -61.82
C TRP A 124 17.81 64.60 -60.39
N ASN A 125 16.92 63.62 -60.20
CA ASN A 125 16.56 63.07 -58.89
C ASN A 125 17.63 62.12 -58.28
N GLY A 126 18.78 61.96 -58.95
CA GLY A 126 19.91 61.16 -58.48
C GLY A 126 20.88 61.91 -57.56
N ARG A 127 21.87 61.19 -57.06
CA ARG A 127 22.90 61.68 -56.14
C ARG A 127 24.12 62.15 -56.92
N ARG A 128 24.73 63.25 -56.46
CA ARG A 128 25.91 63.86 -57.09
C ARG A 128 27.09 63.71 -56.13
N VAL A 129 28.14 63.04 -56.60
CA VAL A 129 29.37 62.78 -55.86
C VAL A 129 30.52 63.50 -56.55
N ASP A 130 31.41 64.13 -55.79
CA ASP A 130 32.62 64.76 -56.32
C ASP A 130 33.75 63.73 -56.37
N GLY A 131 34.21 63.39 -57.58
CA GLY A 131 35.21 62.36 -57.83
C GLY A 131 36.62 62.72 -57.34
N ARG A 132 36.86 63.95 -56.88
CA ARG A 132 38.13 64.37 -56.25
C ARG A 132 37.99 64.68 -54.76
N SER A 133 36.80 64.46 -54.19
CA SER A 133 36.56 64.65 -52.76
C SER A 133 37.32 63.61 -51.95
N VAL A 134 38.01 64.05 -50.90
CA VAL A 134 38.70 63.18 -49.93
C VAL A 134 37.95 63.17 -48.59
N GLN A 135 36.62 63.38 -48.62
CA GLN A 135 35.82 63.35 -47.41
C GLN A 135 35.91 61.97 -46.74
N GLY A 136 36.11 61.98 -45.42
CA GLY A 136 36.05 60.77 -44.60
C GLY A 136 34.66 60.15 -44.62
N GLY A 137 34.60 58.84 -44.34
CA GLY A 137 33.33 58.12 -44.26
C GLY A 137 32.43 58.65 -43.14
N ARG A 138 31.14 58.78 -43.44
CA ARG A 138 30.06 59.11 -42.51
C ARG A 138 29.48 57.86 -41.85
N HIS A 139 29.64 56.69 -42.48
CA HIS A 139 29.20 55.41 -41.94
C HIS A 139 30.38 54.62 -41.34
N ARG A 140 30.11 53.87 -40.26
CA ARG A 140 31.12 53.07 -39.55
C ARG A 140 31.79 51.97 -40.38
N TRP A 141 31.16 51.56 -41.48
CA TRP A 141 31.68 50.50 -42.38
C TRP A 141 32.32 51.05 -43.65
N THR A 142 32.32 52.36 -43.85
CA THR A 142 32.80 52.99 -45.11
C THR A 142 34.27 52.69 -45.35
N GLY A 143 35.12 52.78 -44.31
CA GLY A 143 36.53 52.43 -44.43
C GLY A 143 36.73 50.97 -44.88
N THR A 144 35.97 50.03 -44.31
CA THR A 144 36.05 48.61 -44.68
C THR A 144 35.71 48.38 -46.15
N ILE A 145 34.59 48.93 -46.64
CA ILE A 145 34.18 48.71 -48.03
C ILE A 145 35.06 49.47 -49.04
N VAL A 146 35.55 50.67 -48.69
CA VAL A 146 36.52 51.41 -49.53
C VAL A 146 37.79 50.57 -49.69
N THR A 147 38.33 50.03 -48.61
CA THR A 147 39.51 49.19 -48.67
C THR A 147 39.27 47.90 -49.46
N ARG A 148 38.15 47.22 -49.26
CA ARG A 148 37.85 45.99 -50.01
C ARG A 148 37.64 46.24 -51.51
N VAL A 149 37.09 47.39 -51.92
CA VAL A 149 36.78 47.69 -53.34
C VAL A 149 37.92 48.40 -54.06
N PHE A 150 38.56 49.41 -53.45
CA PHE A 150 39.50 50.30 -54.14
C PHE A 150 40.98 50.09 -53.81
N ASP A 151 41.29 49.46 -52.67
CA ASP A 151 42.68 49.28 -52.22
C ASP A 151 43.20 47.85 -52.40
N GLN A 152 42.38 46.84 -52.08
CA GLN A 152 42.81 45.42 -52.13
C GLN A 152 43.05 44.92 -53.56
N PRO A 153 44.02 44.00 -53.79
CA PRO A 153 44.32 43.50 -55.13
C PRO A 153 43.14 42.75 -55.79
N TYR A 154 42.25 42.16 -54.99
CA TYR A 154 41.05 41.46 -55.47
C TYR A 154 39.80 42.20 -54.94
N PRO A 155 39.18 43.08 -55.75
CA PRO A 155 38.03 43.86 -55.32
C PRO A 155 36.83 43.00 -54.96
N GLN A 156 36.24 43.23 -53.79
CA GLN A 156 35.03 42.54 -53.35
C GLN A 156 34.23 43.42 -52.38
N LEU A 157 32.90 43.44 -52.47
CA LEU A 157 32.07 44.04 -51.40
C LEU A 157 31.85 43.04 -50.27
N LEU A 158 31.55 41.80 -50.65
CA LEU A 158 31.35 40.64 -49.79
C LEU A 158 32.30 39.52 -50.23
N THR A 159 32.88 38.82 -49.27
CA THR A 159 33.59 37.56 -49.46
C THR A 159 32.63 36.45 -49.87
N ASP A 160 33.14 35.37 -50.46
CA ASP A 160 32.32 34.20 -50.83
C ASP A 160 31.53 33.63 -49.64
N LYS A 161 32.12 33.68 -48.43
CA LYS A 161 31.47 33.26 -47.19
C LYS A 161 30.29 34.18 -46.83
N GLU A 162 30.49 35.49 -46.91
CA GLU A 162 29.44 36.48 -46.66
C GLU A 162 28.33 36.38 -47.72
N ILE A 163 28.67 36.19 -48.99
CA ILE A 163 27.70 35.97 -50.09
C ILE A 163 26.87 34.71 -49.82
N GLY A 164 27.52 33.62 -49.40
CA GLY A 164 26.85 32.39 -48.99
C GLY A 164 25.91 32.57 -47.79
N LEU A 165 26.28 33.43 -46.84
CA LEU A 165 25.48 33.75 -45.66
C LEU A 165 24.20 34.54 -46.00
N VAL A 166 24.30 35.61 -46.79
CA VAL A 166 23.14 36.47 -47.10
C VAL A 166 22.38 36.05 -48.36
N GLY A 167 22.78 34.95 -49.00
CA GLY A 167 22.12 34.41 -50.19
C GLY A 167 22.31 35.24 -51.45
N GLY A 168 23.43 35.97 -51.58
CA GLY A 168 23.65 36.96 -52.64
C GLY A 168 23.50 36.47 -54.10
N GLY A 169 23.36 35.17 -54.36
CA GLY A 169 23.01 34.63 -55.68
C GLY A 169 21.52 34.74 -56.06
N ASP A 170 20.64 34.98 -55.10
CA ASP A 170 19.18 34.94 -55.27
C ASP A 170 18.65 36.29 -55.79
N LEU A 171 17.74 36.26 -56.77
CA LEU A 171 17.29 37.46 -57.50
C LEU A 171 16.35 38.38 -56.69
N ASP A 172 15.71 37.85 -55.65
CA ASP A 172 14.66 38.51 -54.87
C ASP A 172 15.17 39.18 -53.59
N ILE A 173 16.50 39.24 -53.38
CA ILE A 173 17.10 39.80 -52.18
C ILE A 173 17.34 41.31 -52.32
N ASP A 174 17.04 42.06 -51.25
CA ASP A 174 17.48 43.45 -51.10
C ASP A 174 19.00 43.48 -50.87
N ASN A 175 19.72 43.77 -51.95
CA ASN A 175 21.19 43.77 -51.96
C ASN A 175 21.82 44.78 -50.99
N ALA A 176 21.20 45.94 -50.76
CA ALA A 176 21.72 46.93 -49.83
C ALA A 176 21.55 46.45 -48.38
N ALA A 177 20.39 45.86 -48.06
CA ALA A 177 20.17 45.23 -46.77
C ALA A 177 21.12 44.03 -46.54
N ALA A 178 21.36 43.22 -47.56
CA ALA A 178 22.27 42.08 -47.52
C ALA A 178 23.72 42.50 -47.16
N LEU A 179 24.24 43.55 -47.79
CA LEU A 179 25.56 44.09 -47.44
C LEU A 179 25.62 44.54 -45.97
N ARG A 180 24.63 45.31 -45.51
CA ARG A 180 24.58 45.80 -44.13
C ARG A 180 24.51 44.66 -43.11
N ILE A 181 23.76 43.60 -43.42
CA ILE A 181 23.64 42.41 -42.56
C ILE A 181 24.95 41.64 -42.48
N ALA A 182 25.64 41.42 -43.61
CA ALA A 182 26.94 40.75 -43.63
C ALA A 182 28.00 41.54 -42.84
N LEU A 183 28.07 42.86 -43.04
CA LEU A 183 29.00 43.72 -42.30
C LEU A 183 28.70 43.74 -40.79
N LEU A 184 27.42 43.78 -40.40
CA LEU A 184 27.02 43.68 -39.00
C LEU A 184 27.37 42.31 -38.40
N TRP A 185 27.17 41.24 -39.17
CA TRP A 185 27.51 39.88 -38.75
C TRP A 185 28.99 39.74 -38.42
N ASP A 186 29.87 40.17 -39.33
CA ASP A 186 31.32 40.12 -39.12
C ASP A 186 31.76 41.00 -37.94
N GLU A 187 31.15 42.18 -37.78
CA GLU A 187 31.43 43.06 -36.64
C GLU A 187 31.07 42.41 -35.31
N LEU A 188 29.90 41.77 -35.22
CA LEU A 188 29.48 41.06 -34.01
C LEU A 188 30.36 39.82 -33.77
N LEU A 189 30.73 39.09 -34.82
CA LEU A 189 31.61 37.93 -34.73
C LEU A 189 32.97 38.31 -34.14
N ALA A 190 33.56 39.41 -34.60
CA ALA A 190 34.83 39.92 -34.09
C ALA A 190 34.78 40.37 -32.62
N LYS A 191 33.60 40.82 -32.14
CA LYS A 191 33.40 41.31 -30.77
C LYS A 191 33.09 40.21 -29.76
N LEU A 192 32.78 38.99 -30.18
CA LEU A 192 32.35 37.91 -29.28
C LEU A 192 33.33 37.62 -28.14
N GLN A 193 34.64 37.72 -28.41
CA GLN A 193 35.68 37.44 -27.40
C GLN A 193 35.73 38.48 -26.28
N THR A 194 35.34 39.73 -26.56
CA THR A 194 35.36 40.83 -25.58
C THR A 194 33.97 41.17 -25.05
N THR A 195 32.92 40.86 -25.81
CA THR A 195 31.53 41.16 -25.51
C THR A 195 30.67 39.92 -25.79
N PRO A 196 30.56 38.97 -24.85
CA PRO A 196 29.85 37.71 -25.09
C PRO A 196 28.35 37.92 -25.39
N THR A 197 27.77 39.05 -24.96
CA THR A 197 26.40 39.42 -25.27
C THR A 197 26.13 39.64 -26.76
N ALA A 198 27.17 39.87 -27.58
CA ALA A 198 27.07 39.95 -29.04
C ALA A 198 26.50 38.66 -29.67
N ALA A 199 26.62 37.52 -28.98
CA ALA A 199 26.01 36.25 -29.35
C ALA A 199 24.50 36.35 -29.58
N LEU A 200 23.79 37.14 -28.76
CA LEU A 200 22.34 37.34 -28.92
C LEU A 200 22.01 38.08 -30.20
N GLY A 201 22.84 39.05 -30.59
CA GLY A 201 22.68 39.81 -31.84
C GLY A 201 22.94 38.96 -33.07
N LEU A 202 23.96 38.09 -33.03
CA LEU A 202 24.19 37.10 -34.09
C LEU A 202 23.01 36.14 -34.23
N LEU A 203 22.46 35.68 -33.11
CA LEU A 203 21.32 34.78 -33.10
C LEU A 203 20.02 35.48 -33.55
N ASP A 204 19.85 36.78 -33.29
CA ASP A 204 18.76 37.58 -33.86
C ASP A 204 18.86 37.70 -35.38
N ILE A 205 20.07 37.93 -35.90
CA ILE A 205 20.30 37.98 -37.35
C ILE A 205 20.00 36.61 -37.97
N ALA A 206 20.50 35.52 -37.38
CA ALA A 206 20.22 34.16 -37.84
C ALA A 206 18.71 33.89 -37.87
N ASN A 207 17.97 34.27 -36.82
CA ASN A 207 16.54 34.07 -36.71
C ASN A 207 15.68 35.05 -37.54
N SER A 208 16.26 36.10 -38.12
CA SER A 208 15.52 37.14 -38.87
C SER A 208 14.98 36.69 -40.23
N GLY A 209 15.45 35.54 -40.73
CA GLY A 209 15.16 35.06 -42.09
C GLY A 209 15.87 35.85 -43.19
N LYS A 210 16.79 36.75 -42.84
CA LYS A 210 17.60 37.54 -43.79
C LYS A 210 18.95 36.92 -44.14
N VAL A 211 19.28 35.80 -43.52
CA VAL A 211 20.46 34.99 -43.81
C VAL A 211 20.03 33.55 -44.06
N ARG A 212 20.88 32.75 -44.69
CA ARG A 212 20.68 31.32 -44.87
C ARG A 212 20.84 30.62 -43.52
N ASP A 213 19.70 30.32 -42.89
CA ASP A 213 19.57 29.84 -41.51
C ASP A 213 20.53 28.69 -41.17
N SER A 214 20.62 27.65 -42.01
CA SER A 214 21.49 26.50 -41.76
C SER A 214 22.97 26.88 -41.66
N PHE A 215 23.45 27.73 -42.57
CA PHE A 215 24.84 28.18 -42.62
C PHE A 215 25.15 29.16 -41.49
N ALA A 216 24.22 30.07 -41.19
CA ALA A 216 24.35 31.05 -40.12
C ALA A 216 24.45 30.37 -38.75
N LEU A 217 23.57 29.40 -38.49
CA LEU A 217 23.52 28.68 -37.23
C LEU A 217 24.77 27.79 -37.02
N GLU A 218 25.23 27.08 -38.06
CA GLU A 218 26.46 26.27 -38.00
C GLU A 218 27.69 27.15 -37.71
N ALA A 219 27.76 28.34 -38.31
CA ALA A 219 28.90 29.25 -38.14
C ALA A 219 29.02 29.82 -36.71
N ILE A 220 27.90 29.98 -35.98
CA ILE A 220 27.91 30.60 -34.64
C ILE A 220 27.88 29.60 -33.50
N GLU A 221 27.51 28.33 -33.73
CA GLU A 221 27.33 27.33 -32.67
C GLU A 221 28.52 27.23 -31.69
N PRO A 222 29.81 27.18 -32.14
CA PRO A 222 30.93 27.12 -31.21
C PRO A 222 31.05 28.38 -30.35
N SER A 223 30.76 29.55 -30.94
CA SER A 223 30.81 30.82 -30.24
C SER A 223 29.67 30.99 -29.23
N LEU A 224 28.48 30.47 -29.55
CA LEU A 224 27.36 30.42 -28.62
C LEU A 224 27.70 29.58 -27.38
N ALA A 225 28.36 28.43 -27.57
CA ALA A 225 28.79 27.59 -26.46
C ALA A 225 29.78 28.32 -25.53
N VAL A 226 30.80 28.96 -26.11
CA VAL A 226 31.77 29.76 -25.33
C VAL A 226 31.09 30.90 -24.58
N ALA A 227 30.19 31.63 -25.24
CA ALA A 227 29.46 32.73 -24.62
C ALA A 227 28.57 32.27 -23.45
N ALA A 228 27.90 31.11 -23.59
CA ALA A 228 27.09 30.52 -22.52
C ALA A 228 27.93 30.18 -21.28
N HIS A 229 29.08 29.53 -21.45
CA HIS A 229 29.99 29.21 -20.34
C HIS A 229 30.60 30.47 -19.70
N GLN A 230 30.94 31.48 -20.50
CA GLN A 230 31.45 32.75 -19.96
C GLN A 230 30.38 33.48 -19.14
N ALA A 231 29.11 33.40 -19.55
CA ALA A 231 28.02 33.99 -18.79
C ALA A 231 27.82 33.30 -17.44
N SER A 232 27.81 31.96 -17.39
CA SER A 232 27.68 31.25 -16.10
C SER A 232 28.89 31.49 -15.18
N ALA A 233 30.08 31.69 -15.73
CA ALA A 233 31.30 31.87 -14.94
C ALA A 233 31.51 33.32 -14.46
N ASN A 234 31.30 34.31 -15.32
CA ASN A 234 31.83 35.67 -15.12
C ASN A 234 30.78 36.77 -15.01
N PHE A 235 29.53 36.54 -15.45
CA PHE A 235 28.51 37.58 -15.40
C PHE A 235 27.94 37.72 -13.98
N PRO A 236 27.45 38.93 -13.61
CA PRO A 236 26.56 39.10 -12.47
C PRO A 236 25.34 38.19 -12.58
N ASP A 237 24.84 37.68 -11.45
CA ASP A 237 23.83 36.62 -11.42
C ASP A 237 22.56 36.97 -12.21
N ASP A 238 22.00 38.17 -12.03
CA ASP A 238 20.78 38.61 -12.74
C ASP A 238 21.00 38.73 -14.26
N GLU A 239 22.16 39.26 -14.66
CA GLU A 239 22.54 39.39 -16.07
C GLU A 239 22.79 38.02 -16.71
N ALA A 240 23.42 37.09 -15.98
CA ALA A 240 23.67 35.73 -16.44
C ALA A 240 22.36 34.98 -16.70
N TRP A 241 21.38 35.08 -15.79
CA TRP A 241 20.06 34.46 -15.95
C TRP A 241 19.28 35.06 -17.11
N GLY A 242 19.26 36.39 -17.24
CA GLY A 242 18.62 37.07 -18.37
C GLY A 242 19.25 36.68 -19.72
N PHE A 243 20.58 36.60 -19.77
CA PHE A 243 21.32 36.24 -20.97
C PHE A 243 21.10 34.78 -21.39
N LEU A 244 21.28 33.82 -20.48
CA LEU A 244 21.09 32.40 -20.78
C LEU A 244 19.64 32.07 -21.12
N GLY A 245 18.67 32.68 -20.44
CA GLY A 245 17.24 32.56 -20.77
C GLY A 245 16.93 33.06 -22.18
N ALA A 246 17.50 34.20 -22.58
CA ALA A 246 17.34 34.74 -23.93
C ALA A 246 17.98 33.84 -25.01
N ILE A 247 19.15 33.25 -24.75
CA ILE A 247 19.76 32.28 -25.68
C ILE A 247 18.87 31.05 -25.81
N ALA A 248 18.45 30.45 -24.69
CA ALA A 248 17.61 29.24 -24.69
C ALA A 248 16.30 29.47 -25.47
N GLN A 249 15.67 30.63 -25.28
CA GLN A 249 14.46 30.99 -26.02
C GLN A 249 14.67 31.08 -27.53
N LYS A 250 15.81 31.65 -27.96
CA LYS A 250 16.15 31.85 -29.37
C LYS A 250 16.69 30.60 -30.07
N LEU A 251 17.19 29.62 -29.32
CA LEU A 251 17.62 28.31 -29.84
C LEU A 251 16.47 27.32 -30.01
N ARG A 252 15.30 27.62 -29.46
CA ARG A 252 14.17 26.69 -29.46
C ARG A 252 13.66 26.38 -30.86
N GLY A 253 13.47 25.09 -31.15
CA GLY A 253 13.05 24.61 -32.47
C GLY A 253 14.17 24.61 -33.51
N ARG A 254 15.42 24.89 -33.13
CA ARG A 254 16.60 24.83 -34.01
C ARG A 254 17.42 23.58 -33.72
N SER A 255 18.07 23.04 -34.75
CA SER A 255 18.95 21.86 -34.63
C SER A 255 20.40 22.26 -34.33
N LEU A 256 20.65 22.81 -33.14
CA LEU A 256 21.98 23.19 -32.65
C LEU A 256 22.35 22.44 -31.37
N LEU A 257 22.68 21.15 -31.52
CA LEU A 257 22.86 20.24 -30.39
C LEU A 257 23.95 20.69 -29.42
N LYS A 258 25.10 21.17 -29.91
CA LYS A 258 26.21 21.61 -29.06
C LYS A 258 25.88 22.92 -28.36
N GLY A 259 25.25 23.85 -29.09
CA GLY A 259 24.79 25.12 -28.53
C GLY A 259 23.76 24.90 -27.40
N THR A 260 22.77 24.04 -27.63
CA THR A 260 21.77 23.70 -26.60
C THR A 260 22.38 22.99 -25.40
N ALA A 261 23.34 22.09 -25.62
CA ALA A 261 24.02 21.38 -24.53
C ALA A 261 24.87 22.33 -23.67
N ALA A 262 25.60 23.26 -24.29
CA ALA A 262 26.40 24.24 -23.56
C ALA A 262 25.53 25.20 -22.73
N VAL A 263 24.37 25.63 -23.25
CA VAL A 263 23.41 26.44 -22.48
C VAL A 263 22.84 25.65 -21.30
N ALA A 264 22.47 24.39 -21.53
CA ALA A 264 22.01 23.50 -20.47
C ALA A 264 23.04 23.33 -19.35
N GLU A 265 24.32 23.12 -19.69
CA GLU A 265 25.41 23.00 -18.73
C GLU A 265 25.68 24.33 -17.99
N ALA A 266 25.67 25.46 -18.71
CA ALA A 266 25.82 26.79 -18.12
C ALA A 266 24.69 27.11 -17.12
N VAL A 267 23.45 26.73 -17.43
CA VAL A 267 22.29 26.87 -16.54
C VAL A 267 22.43 25.98 -15.30
N GLU A 268 22.90 24.75 -15.45
CA GLU A 268 23.17 23.84 -14.34
C GLU A 268 24.22 24.43 -13.38
N GLN A 269 25.34 24.92 -13.91
CA GLN A 269 26.39 25.60 -13.13
C GLN A 269 25.89 26.89 -12.46
N LEU A 270 25.11 27.70 -13.19
CA LEU A 270 24.57 28.93 -12.66
C LEU A 270 23.55 28.66 -11.54
N THR A 271 22.75 27.61 -11.64
CA THR A 271 21.81 27.20 -10.58
C THR A 271 22.55 26.83 -9.29
N ALA A 272 23.69 26.14 -9.39
CA ALA A 272 24.52 25.81 -8.24
C ALA A 272 25.08 27.07 -7.55
N ARG A 273 25.41 28.12 -8.31
CA ARG A 273 26.00 29.38 -7.81
C ARG A 273 24.95 30.39 -7.32
N ALA A 274 23.85 30.53 -8.05
CA ALA A 274 22.83 31.57 -7.93
C ALA A 274 21.41 30.98 -8.08
N PRO A 275 20.97 30.15 -7.11
CA PRO A 275 19.73 29.38 -7.20
C PRO A 275 18.45 30.24 -7.17
N GLU A 276 18.50 31.45 -6.62
CA GLU A 276 17.34 32.34 -6.54
C GLU A 276 16.82 32.75 -7.93
N GLY A 277 17.74 32.99 -8.87
CA GLY A 277 17.38 33.31 -10.26
C GLY A 277 16.75 32.13 -11.00
N ALA A 278 17.10 30.88 -10.63
CA ALA A 278 16.46 29.70 -11.18
C ALA A 278 14.99 29.60 -10.75
N ILE A 279 14.70 29.86 -9.47
CA ILE A 279 13.31 29.90 -8.96
C ILE A 279 12.53 31.03 -9.63
N ALA A 280 13.14 32.21 -9.77
CA ALA A 280 12.51 33.35 -10.45
C ALA A 280 12.16 33.01 -11.91
N LEU A 281 13.06 32.36 -12.65
CA LEU A 281 12.83 31.90 -14.02
C LEU A 281 11.67 30.91 -14.11
N LEU A 282 11.63 29.91 -13.21
CA LEU A 282 10.58 28.88 -13.20
C LEU A 282 9.22 29.39 -12.74
N SER A 283 9.19 30.52 -12.02
CA SER A 283 7.96 31.15 -11.53
C SER A 283 7.29 32.04 -12.58
N GLN A 284 8.01 32.41 -13.65
CA GLN A 284 7.44 33.19 -14.75
C GLN A 284 6.53 32.35 -15.63
N GLU A 285 5.57 32.99 -16.29
CA GLU A 285 4.79 32.33 -17.34
C GLU A 285 5.71 31.89 -18.47
N ASP A 286 5.60 30.62 -18.87
CA ASP A 286 6.42 30.03 -19.92
C ASP A 286 5.56 29.63 -21.12
N PRO A 287 4.95 30.60 -21.83
CA PRO A 287 4.05 30.33 -22.95
C PRO A 287 4.77 29.63 -24.11
N ARG A 288 6.11 29.75 -24.15
CA ARG A 288 6.92 29.04 -25.13
C ARG A 288 7.27 27.66 -24.59
N GLY A 289 7.75 27.46 -23.37
CA GLY A 289 8.17 26.16 -22.83
C GLY A 289 9.68 26.05 -22.63
N VAL A 290 10.38 27.18 -22.55
CA VAL A 290 11.85 27.27 -22.42
C VAL A 290 12.31 26.90 -21.01
N ALA A 291 11.59 27.39 -20.00
CA ALA A 291 11.86 27.07 -18.61
C ALA A 291 11.59 25.57 -18.34
N ALA A 292 10.57 24.99 -19.00
CA ALA A 292 10.31 23.56 -18.96
C ALA A 292 11.45 22.73 -19.57
N ASP A 293 12.02 23.14 -20.71
CA ASP A 293 13.14 22.44 -21.36
C ASP A 293 14.43 22.46 -20.49
N LEU A 294 14.61 23.52 -19.69
CA LEU A 294 15.77 23.68 -18.78
C LEU A 294 15.57 23.03 -17.41
N LEU A 295 14.34 22.66 -17.05
CA LEU A 295 13.97 22.18 -15.71
C LEU A 295 14.83 21.01 -15.20
N PRO A 296 15.18 19.97 -16.00
CA PRO A 296 16.03 18.88 -15.53
C PRO A 296 17.44 19.34 -15.12
N ARG A 297 18.00 20.32 -15.84
CA ARG A 297 19.33 20.87 -15.59
C ARG A 297 19.35 21.79 -14.38
N ILE A 298 18.29 22.56 -14.19
CA ILE A 298 18.07 23.34 -12.97
C ILE A 298 17.98 22.39 -11.76
N ALA A 299 17.19 21.32 -11.85
CA ALA A 299 17.08 20.34 -10.77
C ALA A 299 18.45 19.69 -10.43
N SER A 300 19.22 19.28 -11.43
CA SER A 300 20.60 18.78 -11.26
C SER A 300 21.50 19.81 -10.56
N GLY A 301 21.45 21.07 -10.98
CA GLY A 301 22.24 22.15 -10.41
C GLY A 301 21.93 22.40 -8.93
N PHE A 302 20.66 22.31 -8.52
CA PHE A 302 20.29 22.33 -7.10
C PHE A 302 20.86 21.13 -6.32
N GLY A 303 20.78 19.93 -6.90
CA GLY A 303 21.24 18.69 -6.24
C GLY A 303 22.75 18.56 -6.10
N GLY A 304 23.53 19.11 -7.04
CA GLY A 304 24.98 18.93 -7.13
C GLY A 304 25.77 19.49 -5.94
N THR A 305 25.57 20.77 -5.61
CA THR A 305 26.30 21.45 -4.52
C THR A 305 25.47 21.64 -3.24
N PHE A 306 24.15 21.75 -3.37
CA PHE A 306 23.16 21.88 -2.29
C PHE A 306 23.60 22.81 -1.13
N THR A 307 23.81 24.09 -1.44
CA THR A 307 24.28 25.10 -0.48
C THR A 307 23.14 25.69 0.38
N ASP A 308 23.45 26.47 1.42
CA ASP A 308 22.43 27.19 2.20
C ASP A 308 21.62 28.21 1.37
N ARG A 309 22.20 28.74 0.28
CA ARG A 309 21.43 29.54 -0.70
C ARG A 309 20.41 28.67 -1.42
N SER A 310 20.81 27.46 -1.85
CA SER A 310 19.93 26.48 -2.49
C SER A 310 18.75 26.12 -1.57
N LYS A 311 19.01 25.87 -0.29
CA LYS A 311 17.96 25.59 0.70
C LYS A 311 16.97 26.75 0.85
N ARG A 312 17.47 27.98 1.01
CA ARG A 312 16.61 29.18 1.13
C ARG A 312 15.81 29.45 -0.14
N ALA A 313 16.39 29.24 -1.31
CA ALA A 313 15.68 29.36 -2.59
C ALA A 313 14.55 28.33 -2.70
N LEU A 314 14.79 27.07 -2.34
CA LEU A 314 13.76 26.01 -2.35
C LEU A 314 12.65 26.26 -1.31
N LEU A 315 12.99 26.78 -0.12
CA LEU A 315 12.00 27.14 0.92
C LEU A 315 11.15 28.36 0.55
N SER A 316 11.61 29.20 -0.37
CA SER A 316 10.89 30.39 -0.86
C SER A 316 10.21 30.16 -2.21
N ALA A 317 10.38 28.97 -2.81
CA ALA A 317 9.79 28.64 -4.09
C ALA A 317 8.27 28.50 -4.00
N ASP A 318 7.57 28.86 -5.07
CA ASP A 318 6.15 28.56 -5.23
C ASP A 318 5.91 27.04 -5.14
N PRO A 319 4.82 26.57 -4.48
CA PRO A 319 4.52 25.16 -4.34
C PRO A 319 4.57 24.38 -5.66
N ILE A 320 4.06 24.93 -6.76
CA ILE A 320 4.01 24.26 -8.06
C ILE A 320 5.42 24.16 -8.66
N VAL A 321 6.25 25.18 -8.47
CA VAL A 321 7.65 25.18 -8.94
C VAL A 321 8.46 24.12 -8.19
N LEU A 322 8.33 24.07 -6.85
CA LEU A 322 9.04 23.06 -6.06
C LEU A 322 8.60 21.64 -6.44
N GLY A 323 7.30 21.41 -6.66
CA GLY A 323 6.79 20.12 -7.11
C GLY A 323 7.37 19.69 -8.47
N ARG A 324 7.45 20.60 -9.43
CA ARG A 324 8.08 20.35 -10.74
C ARG A 324 9.56 19.99 -10.62
N LEU A 325 10.30 20.63 -9.71
CA LEU A 325 11.71 20.33 -9.45
C LEU A 325 11.90 18.93 -8.86
N LEU A 326 11.09 18.56 -7.86
CA LEU A 326 11.15 17.24 -7.22
C LEU A 326 10.75 16.09 -8.16
N ALA A 327 10.01 16.39 -9.23
CA ALA A 327 9.64 15.41 -10.24
C ALA A 327 10.78 15.04 -11.21
N GLN A 328 11.88 15.82 -11.29
CA GLN A 328 12.94 15.61 -12.29
C GLN A 328 14.09 14.70 -11.83
N ASP A 329 14.80 15.11 -10.77
CA ASP A 329 16.16 14.62 -10.49
C ASP A 329 16.25 13.86 -9.15
N GLY A 330 16.97 12.73 -9.16
CA GLY A 330 17.12 11.87 -7.99
C GLY A 330 18.14 12.39 -6.96
N VAL A 331 19.11 13.22 -7.36
CA VAL A 331 20.10 13.79 -6.42
C VAL A 331 19.47 14.90 -5.60
N LEU A 332 18.74 15.84 -6.24
CA LEU A 332 18.00 16.87 -5.54
C LEU A 332 17.03 16.27 -4.51
N VAL A 333 16.28 15.25 -4.93
CA VAL A 333 15.31 14.56 -4.08
C VAL A 333 15.97 13.96 -2.84
N LYS A 334 17.13 13.32 -2.97
CA LYS A 334 17.91 12.81 -1.82
C LYS A 334 18.34 13.94 -0.89
N ARG A 335 18.87 15.04 -1.43
CA ARG A 335 19.30 16.20 -0.63
C ARG A 335 18.14 16.83 0.14
N VAL A 336 16.96 16.91 -0.48
CA VAL A 336 15.74 17.40 0.15
C VAL A 336 15.26 16.43 1.23
N ALA A 337 15.29 15.12 0.98
CA ALA A 337 14.93 14.10 1.96
C ALA A 337 15.83 14.12 3.21
N ASP A 338 17.10 14.50 3.05
CA ASP A 338 18.08 14.60 4.14
C ASP A 338 18.05 15.94 4.91
N ASP A 339 17.21 16.90 4.49
CA ASP A 339 17.13 18.24 5.10
C ASP A 339 15.78 18.46 5.82
N ARG A 340 15.85 18.53 7.15
CA ARG A 340 14.66 18.61 8.01
C ARG A 340 13.75 19.82 7.74
N PRO A 341 14.25 21.07 7.63
CA PRO A 341 13.40 22.22 7.28
C PRO A 341 12.65 22.03 5.95
N LEU A 342 13.30 21.47 4.93
CA LEU A 342 12.67 21.20 3.65
C LEU A 342 11.61 20.09 3.76
N VAL A 343 11.90 18.99 4.45
CA VAL A 343 10.92 17.92 4.71
C VAL A 343 9.67 18.44 5.43
N GLU A 344 9.85 19.28 6.46
CA GLU A 344 8.73 19.91 7.17
C GLU A 344 7.94 20.87 6.26
N HIS A 345 8.62 21.55 5.33
CA HIS A 345 7.99 22.41 4.34
C HIS A 345 7.15 21.62 3.32
N LEU A 346 7.60 20.43 2.92
CA LEU A 346 6.89 19.58 1.95
C LEU A 346 5.49 19.18 2.40
N ALA A 347 5.25 19.05 3.71
CA ALA A 347 3.92 18.75 4.25
C ALA A 347 2.83 19.74 3.78
N ARG A 348 3.21 21.00 3.57
CA ARG A 348 2.30 22.05 3.09
C ARG A 348 2.20 22.12 1.57
N ILE A 349 3.25 21.70 0.86
CA ILE A 349 3.37 21.87 -0.60
C ILE A 349 2.81 20.67 -1.37
N LEU A 350 3.10 19.45 -0.92
CA LEU A 350 2.70 18.23 -1.63
C LEU A 350 1.18 18.12 -1.84
N PRO A 351 0.31 18.49 -0.88
CA PRO A 351 -1.14 18.47 -1.10
C PRO A 351 -1.66 19.40 -2.19
N GLN A 352 -0.88 20.41 -2.60
CA GLN A 352 -1.25 21.40 -3.60
C GLN A 352 -0.89 20.98 -5.04
N GLN A 353 -0.16 19.88 -5.20
CA GLN A 353 0.23 19.36 -6.52
C GLN A 353 -0.93 18.63 -7.19
N ASP A 354 -0.92 18.62 -8.53
CA ASP A 354 -1.82 17.75 -9.29
C ASP A 354 -1.43 16.26 -9.16
N VAL A 355 -2.37 15.40 -9.55
CA VAL A 355 -2.25 13.95 -9.38
C VAL A 355 -1.09 13.35 -10.19
N ALA A 356 -0.79 13.88 -11.38
CA ALA A 356 0.28 13.33 -12.21
C ALA A 356 1.65 13.69 -11.62
N THR A 357 1.83 14.94 -11.18
CA THR A 357 3.07 15.38 -10.55
C THR A 357 3.32 14.66 -9.22
N ILE A 358 2.30 14.52 -8.36
CA ILE A 358 2.50 13.86 -7.06
C ILE A 358 2.89 12.38 -7.19
N GLN A 359 2.41 11.67 -8.22
CA GLN A 359 2.80 10.29 -8.49
C GLN A 359 4.29 10.19 -8.89
N VAL A 360 4.77 11.11 -9.72
CA VAL A 360 6.19 11.16 -10.09
C VAL A 360 7.06 11.51 -8.87
N ILE A 361 6.64 12.48 -8.06
CA ILE A 361 7.33 12.84 -6.82
C ILE A 361 7.35 11.63 -5.87
N ALA A 362 6.24 10.92 -5.68
CA ALA A 362 6.19 9.76 -4.80
C ALA A 362 7.18 8.67 -5.23
N ARG A 363 7.26 8.38 -6.53
CA ARG A 363 8.22 7.41 -7.08
C ARG A 363 9.67 7.81 -6.83
N ASN A 364 9.98 9.11 -6.86
CA ASN A 364 11.34 9.61 -6.70
C ASN A 364 11.72 9.78 -5.22
N LEU A 365 10.82 10.33 -4.39
CA LEU A 365 11.09 10.80 -3.03
C LEU A 365 10.90 9.71 -1.97
N LEU A 366 9.85 8.87 -2.05
CA LEU A 366 9.62 7.80 -1.08
C LEU A 366 10.83 6.88 -0.87
N PRO A 367 11.60 6.49 -1.91
CA PRO A 367 12.82 5.69 -1.72
C PRO A 367 13.87 6.29 -0.79
N SER A 368 13.85 7.61 -0.58
CA SER A 368 14.76 8.33 0.32
C SER A 368 14.15 8.65 1.69
N LEU A 369 12.87 8.34 1.91
CA LEU A 369 12.21 8.52 3.20
C LEU A 369 12.30 7.20 4.00
N THR A 370 13.19 7.14 4.98
CA THR A 370 13.49 5.95 5.78
C THR A 370 13.47 6.21 7.29
N GLU A 371 13.20 7.43 7.75
CA GLU A 371 13.25 7.81 9.16
C GLU A 371 11.94 8.47 9.64
N ASP A 372 11.64 8.36 10.93
CA ASP A 372 10.37 8.83 11.52
C ASP A 372 10.16 10.35 11.38
N TRP A 373 11.24 11.15 11.44
CA TRP A 373 11.12 12.61 11.27
C TRP A 373 10.76 13.01 9.83
N GLN A 374 10.80 12.08 8.87
CA GLN A 374 10.43 12.30 7.46
C GLN A 374 8.93 12.10 7.17
N ILE A 375 8.14 11.71 8.17
CA ILE A 375 6.68 11.58 8.08
C ILE A 375 5.98 12.79 7.45
N PRO A 376 6.34 14.06 7.76
CA PRO A 376 5.68 15.22 7.16
C PRO A 376 5.70 15.22 5.62
N ALA A 377 6.76 14.67 5.01
CA ALA A 377 6.84 14.51 3.56
C ALA A 377 6.22 13.17 3.08
N ALA A 378 6.34 12.10 3.86
CA ALA A 378 5.85 10.78 3.47
C ALA A 378 4.32 10.69 3.47
N GLU A 379 3.65 11.22 4.49
CA GLU A 379 2.21 11.05 4.68
C GLU A 379 1.36 11.55 3.49
N PRO A 380 1.58 12.76 2.93
CA PRO A 380 0.84 13.22 1.76
C PRO A 380 1.05 12.34 0.51
N LEU A 381 2.23 11.74 0.36
CA LEU A 381 2.55 10.86 -0.78
C LEU A 381 1.87 9.50 -0.62
N LEU A 382 1.99 8.89 0.55
CA LEU A 382 1.38 7.60 0.89
C LEU A 382 -0.15 7.65 0.74
N ALA A 383 -0.78 8.78 1.07
CA ALA A 383 -2.22 8.97 0.92
C ALA A 383 -2.73 8.90 -0.53
N ARG A 384 -1.85 9.01 -1.53
CA ARG A 384 -2.20 8.98 -2.96
C ARG A 384 -1.79 7.68 -3.66
N LEU A 385 -1.10 6.79 -2.97
CA LEU A 385 -0.68 5.51 -3.53
C LEU A 385 -1.86 4.52 -3.61
N ASP A 386 -1.84 3.70 -4.65
CA ASP A 386 -2.73 2.55 -4.74
C ASP A 386 -2.21 1.37 -3.88
N LYS A 387 -3.00 0.30 -3.83
CA LYS A 387 -2.64 -0.92 -3.09
C LYS A 387 -1.31 -1.54 -3.52
N ALA A 388 -0.97 -1.53 -4.81
CA ALA A 388 0.24 -2.19 -5.30
C ALA A 388 1.48 -1.41 -4.87
N HIS A 389 1.43 -0.08 -5.00
CA HIS A 389 2.52 0.80 -4.61
C HIS A 389 2.71 0.83 -3.08
N LEU A 390 1.64 0.76 -2.28
CA LEU A 390 1.76 0.65 -0.82
C LEU A 390 2.47 -0.65 -0.38
N LEU A 391 2.14 -1.79 -1.02
CA LEU A 391 2.82 -3.06 -0.74
C LEU A 391 4.29 -3.05 -1.19
N MET A 392 4.61 -2.39 -2.31
CA MET A 392 5.99 -2.18 -2.73
C MET A 392 6.77 -1.34 -1.72
N GLU A 393 6.18 -0.25 -1.23
CA GLU A 393 6.82 0.61 -0.25
C GLU A 393 7.03 -0.09 1.09
N LEU A 394 6.07 -0.90 1.52
CA LEU A 394 6.22 -1.73 2.72
C LEU A 394 7.40 -2.72 2.59
N ARG A 395 7.55 -3.38 1.43
CA ARG A 395 8.71 -4.26 1.19
C ARG A 395 10.02 -3.49 1.20
N ARG A 396 10.04 -2.34 0.51
CA ARG A 396 11.22 -1.47 0.43
C ARG A 396 11.70 -1.04 1.81
N LEU A 397 10.80 -0.60 2.70
CA LEU A 397 11.18 -0.25 4.08
C LEU A 397 11.81 -1.44 4.80
N GLY A 398 11.21 -2.62 4.68
CA GLY A 398 11.79 -3.84 5.25
C GLY A 398 13.19 -4.17 4.71
N GLU A 399 13.41 -4.00 3.40
CA GLU A 399 14.71 -4.25 2.76
C GLU A 399 15.78 -3.20 3.13
N VAL A 400 15.40 -1.93 3.23
CA VAL A 400 16.34 -0.81 3.38
C VAL A 400 16.69 -0.53 4.83
N ASN A 401 15.73 -0.59 5.74
CA ASN A 401 15.93 -0.18 7.14
C ASN A 401 15.38 -1.16 8.18
N ASP A 402 14.92 -2.35 7.77
CA ASP A 402 14.32 -3.36 8.65
C ASP A 402 13.20 -2.80 9.55
N PHE A 403 12.41 -1.87 9.02
CA PHE A 403 11.36 -1.17 9.75
C PHE A 403 11.84 -0.46 11.03
N SER A 404 13.10 -0.03 11.08
CA SER A 404 13.68 0.67 12.24
C SER A 404 12.98 1.99 12.57
N ALA A 405 12.41 2.65 11.58
CA ALA A 405 11.53 3.82 11.73
C ALA A 405 10.11 3.38 12.13
N ALA A 406 9.85 3.28 13.43
CA ALA A 406 8.64 2.65 13.97
C ALA A 406 7.36 3.40 13.59
N GLN A 407 7.38 4.74 13.61
CA GLN A 407 6.20 5.56 13.29
C GLN A 407 5.91 5.55 11.78
N LEU A 408 6.95 5.73 10.96
CA LEU A 408 6.82 5.71 9.50
C LEU A 408 6.36 4.34 9.00
N SER A 409 6.96 3.27 9.51
CA SER A 409 6.60 1.91 9.10
C SER A 409 5.18 1.55 9.56
N SER A 410 4.75 2.06 10.73
CA SER A 410 3.36 1.91 11.19
C SER A 410 2.38 2.62 10.27
N LEU A 411 2.70 3.84 9.84
CA LEU A 411 1.88 4.60 8.90
C LEU A 411 1.71 3.87 7.56
N VAL A 412 2.80 3.34 7.00
CA VAL A 412 2.74 2.56 5.75
C VAL A 412 1.90 1.29 5.93
N LEU A 413 2.10 0.57 7.03
CA LEU A 413 1.33 -0.64 7.34
C LEU A 413 -0.18 -0.36 7.47
N GLU A 414 -0.55 0.69 8.22
CA GLU A 414 -1.95 1.07 8.43
C GLU A 414 -2.63 1.49 7.12
N LYS A 415 -1.93 2.24 6.26
CA LYS A 415 -2.43 2.60 4.93
C LYS A 415 -2.59 1.37 4.03
N ALA A 416 -1.62 0.44 4.05
CA ALA A 416 -1.72 -0.82 3.31
C ALA A 416 -2.91 -1.67 3.79
N LEU A 417 -3.14 -1.77 5.10
CA LEU A 417 -4.28 -2.49 5.69
C LEU A 417 -5.63 -1.82 5.40
N SER A 418 -5.66 -0.49 5.23
CA SER A 418 -6.89 0.23 4.88
C SER A 418 -7.32 0.05 3.41
N THR A 419 -6.40 -0.39 2.54
CA THR A 419 -6.61 -0.49 1.08
C THR A 419 -6.52 -1.92 0.54
N SER A 420 -5.96 -2.84 1.31
CA SER A 420 -5.71 -4.24 0.94
C SER A 420 -6.20 -5.19 2.02
N SER A 421 -6.36 -6.48 1.69
CA SER A 421 -6.66 -7.48 2.71
C SER A 421 -5.44 -7.74 3.61
N GLY A 422 -5.67 -8.06 4.89
CA GLY A 422 -4.59 -8.41 5.82
C GLY A 422 -3.71 -9.56 5.30
N LYS A 423 -4.30 -10.50 4.56
CA LYS A 423 -3.62 -11.61 3.90
C LYS A 423 -2.63 -11.17 2.81
N GLU A 424 -2.99 -10.19 1.99
CA GLU A 424 -2.09 -9.64 0.95
C GLU A 424 -0.90 -8.90 1.59
N VAL A 425 -1.18 -8.06 2.60
CA VAL A 425 -0.15 -7.33 3.35
C VAL A 425 0.81 -8.32 4.03
N ARG A 426 0.26 -9.34 4.69
CA ARG A 426 1.03 -10.42 5.31
C ARG A 426 1.87 -11.20 4.29
N GLY A 427 1.30 -11.48 3.11
CA GLY A 427 2.02 -12.11 2.01
C GLY A 427 3.21 -11.28 1.53
N ALA A 428 3.08 -9.94 1.50
CA ALA A 428 4.18 -9.05 1.15
C ALA A 428 5.27 -8.99 2.23
N LEU A 429 4.92 -9.05 3.51
CA LEU A 429 5.88 -9.13 4.60
C LEU A 429 6.61 -10.48 4.65
N ALA A 430 5.91 -11.57 4.32
CA ALA A 430 6.46 -12.93 4.33
C ALA A 430 7.55 -13.16 3.26
N THR A 431 7.65 -12.30 2.23
CA THR A 431 8.74 -12.39 1.24
C THR A 431 10.06 -11.81 1.74
N LEU A 432 10.06 -11.11 2.88
CA LEU A 432 11.24 -10.49 3.46
C LEU A 432 12.01 -11.46 4.38
N SER A 433 13.32 -11.22 4.49
CA SER A 433 14.20 -11.94 5.41
C SER A 433 13.69 -11.88 6.86
N PRO A 434 13.78 -12.97 7.65
CA PRO A 434 13.31 -12.98 9.03
C PRO A 434 14.06 -12.02 9.95
N THR A 435 13.32 -11.11 10.58
CA THR A 435 13.81 -10.16 11.59
C THR A 435 12.73 -9.93 12.65
N VAL A 436 13.14 -9.44 13.83
CA VAL A 436 12.22 -9.18 14.95
C VAL A 436 11.18 -8.12 14.57
N GLN A 437 11.57 -7.11 13.78
CA GLN A 437 10.74 -6.01 13.36
C GLN A 437 9.73 -6.44 12.29
N ARG A 438 10.17 -7.23 11.31
CA ARG A 438 9.26 -7.88 10.34
C ARG A 438 8.20 -8.70 11.06
N ASP A 439 8.59 -9.48 12.06
CA ASP A 439 7.68 -10.36 12.79
C ASP A 439 6.63 -9.57 13.58
N LYS A 440 7.03 -8.44 14.19
CA LYS A 440 6.10 -7.47 14.79
C LYS A 440 5.11 -6.90 13.77
N MET A 441 5.55 -6.61 12.56
CA MET A 441 4.65 -6.15 11.50
C MET A 441 3.67 -7.24 11.07
N ILE A 442 4.13 -8.48 10.91
CA ILE A 442 3.27 -9.64 10.60
C ILE A 442 2.23 -9.82 11.70
N ALA A 443 2.63 -9.75 12.98
CA ALA A 443 1.72 -9.87 14.11
C ALA A 443 0.56 -8.86 14.05
N ARG A 444 0.84 -7.62 13.64
CA ARG A 444 -0.16 -6.55 13.47
C ARG A 444 -1.12 -6.77 12.29
N THR A 445 -0.82 -7.68 11.37
CA THR A 445 -1.73 -8.04 10.26
C THR A 445 -2.74 -9.13 10.65
N LEU A 446 -2.55 -9.79 11.79
CA LEU A 446 -3.37 -10.92 12.22
C LEU A 446 -4.55 -10.43 13.05
N SER A 447 -5.71 -11.06 12.85
CA SER A 447 -6.89 -10.90 13.70
C SER A 447 -7.21 -12.24 14.38
N PRO A 448 -7.94 -12.25 15.51
CA PRO A 448 -8.32 -13.49 16.21
C PRO A 448 -9.43 -14.24 15.44
N THR A 449 -9.07 -14.77 14.27
CA THR A 449 -9.94 -15.54 13.39
C THR A 449 -9.35 -16.92 13.16
N VAL A 450 -10.22 -17.89 12.83
CA VAL A 450 -9.79 -19.27 12.53
C VAL A 450 -8.81 -19.31 11.34
N GLU A 451 -9.00 -18.47 10.32
CA GLU A 451 -8.09 -18.42 9.15
C GLU A 451 -6.70 -17.92 9.54
N ASP A 452 -6.62 -16.85 10.33
CA ASP A 452 -5.34 -16.25 10.72
C ASP A 452 -4.58 -17.13 11.71
N VAL A 453 -5.27 -17.75 12.68
CA VAL A 453 -4.64 -18.72 13.59
C VAL A 453 -4.13 -19.93 12.81
N ARG A 454 -4.90 -20.42 11.83
CA ARG A 454 -4.44 -21.52 10.96
C ARG A 454 -3.21 -21.12 10.14
N TRP A 455 -3.20 -19.92 9.57
CA TRP A 455 -2.02 -19.42 8.86
C TRP A 455 -0.81 -19.32 9.79
N LEU A 456 -1.01 -18.85 11.03
CA LEU A 456 0.05 -18.70 12.02
C LEU A 456 0.68 -20.05 12.40
N THR A 457 -0.13 -21.10 12.53
CA THR A 457 0.33 -22.44 12.91
C THR A 457 0.89 -23.24 11.74
N GLU A 458 0.41 -23.03 10.51
CA GLU A 458 0.78 -23.86 9.34
C GLU A 458 1.84 -23.23 8.42
N SER A 459 1.99 -21.89 8.41
CA SER A 459 2.80 -21.21 7.37
C SER A 459 4.31 -21.43 7.46
N GLY A 460 4.85 -21.64 8.66
CA GLY A 460 6.30 -21.72 8.91
C GLY A 460 7.08 -20.43 8.64
N VAL A 461 6.40 -19.29 8.45
CA VAL A 461 7.04 -17.98 8.15
C VAL A 461 7.69 -17.37 9.40
N LEU A 462 7.07 -17.57 10.56
CA LEU A 462 7.59 -17.18 11.86
C LEU A 462 8.28 -18.36 12.53
N ASP A 463 9.32 -18.08 13.32
CA ASP A 463 9.89 -19.08 14.21
C ASP A 463 8.83 -19.61 15.20
N GLY A 464 8.93 -20.88 15.60
CA GLY A 464 7.94 -21.52 16.46
C GLY A 464 7.70 -20.80 17.80
N GLN A 465 8.75 -20.23 18.41
CA GLN A 465 8.58 -19.48 19.67
C GLN A 465 7.87 -18.14 19.44
N VAL A 466 8.21 -17.45 18.34
CA VAL A 466 7.58 -16.18 17.96
C VAL A 466 6.12 -16.41 17.58
N ALA A 467 5.84 -17.44 16.79
CA ALA A 467 4.47 -17.83 16.41
C ALA A 467 3.61 -18.11 17.63
N ASN A 468 4.12 -18.86 18.62
CA ASN A 468 3.41 -19.12 19.87
C ASN A 468 3.15 -17.83 20.67
N THR A 469 4.12 -16.92 20.74
CA THR A 469 3.93 -15.63 21.43
C THR A 469 2.81 -14.82 20.78
N VAL A 470 2.83 -14.70 19.45
CA VAL A 470 1.80 -14.00 18.68
C VAL A 470 0.43 -14.67 18.81
N LEU A 471 0.38 -16.01 18.85
CA LEU A 471 -0.86 -16.77 19.07
C LEU A 471 -1.49 -16.42 20.42
N LEU A 472 -0.69 -16.42 21.49
CA LEU A 472 -1.17 -16.11 22.83
C LEU A 472 -1.71 -14.68 22.93
N ASP A 473 -1.02 -13.72 22.31
CA ASP A 473 -1.48 -12.32 22.30
C ASP A 473 -2.75 -12.14 21.47
N LEU A 474 -2.88 -12.83 20.33
CA LEU A 474 -4.12 -12.89 19.56
C LEU A 474 -5.28 -13.44 20.40
N LEU A 475 -5.07 -14.56 21.09
CA LEU A 475 -6.09 -15.18 21.94
C LEU A 475 -6.49 -14.31 23.14
N ARG A 476 -5.56 -13.54 23.71
CA ARG A 476 -5.87 -12.55 24.76
C ARG A 476 -6.72 -11.40 24.25
N SER A 477 -6.51 -10.98 23.00
CA SER A 477 -7.31 -9.91 22.37
C SER A 477 -8.65 -10.39 21.81
N ALA A 478 -8.85 -11.70 21.67
CA ALA A 478 -10.07 -12.29 21.13
C ALA A 478 -11.28 -12.08 22.05
N ASP A 479 -12.42 -11.70 21.47
CA ASP A 479 -13.71 -11.77 22.16
C ASP A 479 -14.14 -13.23 22.40
N ASP A 480 -15.16 -13.46 23.23
CA ASP A 480 -15.59 -14.81 23.60
C ASP A 480 -16.09 -15.65 22.41
N ARG A 481 -16.67 -15.01 21.39
CA ARG A 481 -17.14 -15.71 20.19
C ARG A 481 -15.97 -16.16 19.33
N GLN A 482 -15.01 -15.27 19.10
CA GLN A 482 -13.79 -15.52 18.36
C GLN A 482 -12.94 -16.60 19.03
N PHE A 483 -12.74 -16.46 20.35
CA PHE A 483 -12.00 -17.41 21.16
C PHE A 483 -12.62 -18.82 21.09
N THR A 484 -13.94 -18.92 21.26
CA THR A 484 -14.67 -20.20 21.11
C THR A 484 -14.57 -20.77 19.70
N ALA A 485 -14.73 -19.93 18.67
CA ALA A 485 -14.65 -20.38 17.28
C ALA A 485 -13.28 -20.99 16.93
N ILE A 486 -12.20 -20.44 17.48
CA ILE A 486 -10.84 -20.96 17.31
C ILE A 486 -10.68 -22.32 18.01
N LEU A 487 -11.14 -22.43 19.26
CA LEU A 487 -10.97 -23.66 20.06
C LEU A 487 -11.83 -24.83 19.59
N VAL A 488 -12.99 -24.56 18.99
CA VAL A 488 -13.90 -25.60 18.45
C VAL A 488 -13.50 -26.03 17.03
N ASP A 489 -12.62 -25.30 16.33
CA ASP A 489 -12.19 -25.67 14.98
C ASP A 489 -11.45 -27.02 14.99
N LYS A 490 -11.90 -27.93 14.12
CA LYS A 490 -11.43 -29.32 14.10
C LYS A 490 -9.97 -29.48 13.70
N LYS A 491 -9.36 -28.49 13.02
CA LYS A 491 -7.99 -28.59 12.52
C LYS A 491 -6.99 -28.01 13.51
N ILE A 492 -7.31 -26.84 14.08
CA ILE A 492 -6.36 -26.08 14.89
C ILE A 492 -6.67 -26.12 16.39
N GLY A 493 -7.92 -26.36 16.78
CA GLY A 493 -8.38 -26.21 18.16
C GLY A 493 -7.60 -27.06 19.17
N MET A 494 -7.34 -28.32 18.83
CA MET A 494 -6.57 -29.23 19.71
C MET A 494 -5.12 -28.77 19.90
N GLY A 495 -4.43 -28.37 18.83
CA GLY A 495 -3.06 -27.85 18.93
C GLY A 495 -2.98 -26.52 19.70
N VAL A 496 -4.02 -25.69 19.59
CA VAL A 496 -4.13 -24.47 20.42
C VAL A 496 -4.29 -24.85 21.89
N VAL A 497 -5.17 -25.80 22.24
CA VAL A 497 -5.35 -26.26 23.63
C VAL A 497 -4.05 -26.81 24.22
N GLU A 498 -3.31 -27.66 23.49
CA GLU A 498 -2.00 -28.17 23.93
C GLU A 498 -0.99 -27.05 24.22
N THR A 499 -1.03 -25.98 23.40
CA THR A 499 -0.20 -24.78 23.61
C THR A 499 -0.61 -24.02 24.88
N LEU A 500 -1.92 -23.88 25.12
CA LEU A 500 -2.44 -23.23 26.33
C LEU A 500 -2.09 -24.00 27.61
N GLU A 501 -2.16 -25.33 27.58
CA GLU A 501 -1.77 -26.22 28.68
C GLU A 501 -0.32 -26.01 29.10
N THR A 502 0.56 -25.72 28.16
CA THR A 502 2.00 -25.56 28.42
C THR A 502 2.38 -24.12 28.77
N SER A 503 1.73 -23.12 28.17
CA SER A 503 2.26 -21.74 28.13
C SER A 503 1.32 -20.65 28.62
N ALA A 504 0.02 -20.91 28.79
CA ALA A 504 -0.96 -19.87 29.16
C ALA A 504 -2.11 -20.42 30.01
N PRO A 505 -1.87 -20.70 31.31
CA PRO A 505 -2.89 -21.25 32.21
C PRO A 505 -4.08 -20.30 32.43
N ASP A 506 -3.89 -18.99 32.27
CA ASP A 506 -4.94 -17.97 32.33
C ASP A 506 -5.98 -18.13 31.20
N LEU A 507 -5.51 -18.32 29.97
CA LEU A 507 -6.38 -18.57 28.81
C LEU A 507 -7.03 -19.95 28.88
N LEU A 508 -6.34 -20.95 29.43
CA LEU A 508 -6.91 -22.27 29.66
C LEU A 508 -8.07 -22.20 30.68
N LEU A 509 -7.90 -21.45 31.76
CA LEU A 509 -8.95 -21.19 32.73
C LEU A 509 -10.15 -20.47 32.08
N ARG A 510 -9.90 -19.47 31.22
CA ARG A 510 -10.95 -18.80 30.42
C ARG A 510 -11.69 -19.78 29.53
N ALA A 511 -10.98 -20.68 28.85
CA ALA A 511 -11.59 -21.68 27.96
C ALA A 511 -12.53 -22.64 28.69
N VAL A 512 -12.14 -23.07 29.89
CA VAL A 512 -12.96 -23.96 30.73
C VAL A 512 -14.13 -23.20 31.36
N THR A 513 -13.91 -22.02 31.93
CA THR A 513 -14.98 -21.26 32.60
C THR A 513 -16.01 -20.67 31.64
N GLY A 514 -15.60 -20.37 30.40
CA GLY A 514 -16.47 -19.80 29.36
C GLY A 514 -17.12 -20.83 28.43
N ASP A 515 -17.02 -22.13 28.71
CA ASP A 515 -17.60 -23.21 27.91
C ASP A 515 -17.17 -23.20 26.43
N ALA A 516 -15.95 -22.72 26.17
CA ALA A 516 -15.42 -22.56 24.83
C ALA A 516 -14.93 -23.89 24.23
N LEU A 517 -14.81 -24.93 25.04
CA LEU A 517 -14.26 -26.23 24.67
C LEU A 517 -15.38 -27.25 24.36
N PRO A 518 -15.20 -28.11 23.34
CA PRO A 518 -16.03 -29.29 23.18
C PRO A 518 -15.97 -30.18 24.43
N ILE A 519 -17.08 -30.82 24.81
CA ILE A 519 -17.19 -31.59 26.07
C ILE A 519 -16.08 -32.62 26.28
N GLY A 520 -15.61 -33.28 25.23
CA GLY A 520 -14.52 -34.25 25.32
C GLY A 520 -13.19 -33.60 25.73
N THR A 521 -12.84 -32.47 25.12
CA THR A 521 -11.64 -31.69 25.45
C THR A 521 -11.77 -31.03 26.81
N PHE A 522 -12.95 -30.48 27.12
CA PHE A 522 -13.25 -29.91 28.43
C PHE A 522 -12.93 -30.87 29.57
N VAL A 523 -13.39 -32.13 29.46
CA VAL A 523 -13.18 -33.16 30.50
C VAL A 523 -11.71 -33.57 30.63
N GLN A 524 -10.94 -33.55 29.54
CA GLN A 524 -9.50 -33.86 29.56
C GLN A 524 -8.67 -32.74 30.18
N THR A 525 -9.03 -31.48 29.89
CA THR A 525 -8.29 -30.30 30.32
C THR A 525 -8.67 -29.85 31.74
N LEU A 526 -9.92 -30.06 32.18
CA LEU A 526 -10.41 -29.61 33.48
C LEU A 526 -9.55 -30.07 34.68
N PRO A 527 -9.10 -31.33 34.79
CA PRO A 527 -8.26 -31.78 35.91
C PRO A 527 -6.94 -31.00 36.03
N LEU A 528 -6.34 -30.62 34.89
CA LEU A 528 -5.10 -29.84 34.84
C LEU A 528 -5.33 -28.44 35.42
N VAL A 529 -6.42 -27.78 35.01
CA VAL A 529 -6.80 -26.45 35.50
C VAL A 529 -7.15 -26.50 36.98
N ILE A 530 -7.99 -27.47 37.39
CA ILE A 530 -8.42 -27.63 38.78
C ILE A 530 -7.23 -27.80 39.71
N ALA A 531 -6.21 -28.58 39.34
CA ALA A 531 -5.06 -28.85 40.22
C ALA A 531 -4.37 -27.57 40.72
N GLY A 532 -4.23 -26.56 39.85
CA GLY A 532 -3.57 -25.29 40.13
C GLY A 532 -4.40 -24.25 40.91
N LEU A 533 -5.68 -24.49 41.14
CA LEU A 533 -6.58 -23.52 41.79
C LEU A 533 -6.57 -23.60 43.33
N GLY A 534 -6.89 -22.47 43.97
CA GLY A 534 -7.18 -22.39 45.40
C GLY A 534 -8.48 -23.11 45.77
N ALA A 535 -8.67 -23.40 47.07
CA ALA A 535 -9.77 -24.24 47.56
C ALA A 535 -11.18 -23.76 47.15
N ASP A 536 -11.47 -22.45 47.25
CA ASP A 536 -12.79 -21.94 46.88
C ASP A 536 -13.01 -21.92 45.36
N ALA A 537 -11.98 -21.55 44.59
CA ALA A 537 -12.05 -21.58 43.12
C ALA A 537 -12.23 -23.01 42.57
N LYS A 538 -11.65 -24.03 43.23
CA LYS A 538 -11.87 -25.45 42.90
C LYS A 538 -13.33 -25.84 43.04
N VAL A 539 -14.01 -25.36 44.09
CA VAL A 539 -15.41 -25.67 44.36
C VAL A 539 -16.31 -25.03 43.30
N GLU A 540 -16.13 -23.74 43.00
CA GLU A 540 -16.93 -23.06 41.97
C GLU A 540 -16.74 -23.71 40.60
N LEU A 541 -15.49 -24.01 40.21
CA LEU A 541 -15.22 -24.66 38.93
C LEU A 541 -15.76 -26.10 38.86
N ALA A 542 -15.68 -26.86 39.95
CA ALA A 542 -16.27 -28.20 40.00
C ALA A 542 -17.80 -28.18 39.89
N LYS A 543 -18.46 -27.15 40.48
CA LYS A 543 -19.90 -26.96 40.33
C LYS A 543 -20.27 -26.65 38.88
N HIS A 544 -19.57 -25.71 38.26
CA HIS A 544 -19.71 -25.35 36.84
C HIS A 544 -19.51 -26.57 35.92
N ALA A 545 -18.48 -27.36 36.18
CA ALA A 545 -18.23 -28.59 35.43
C ALA A 545 -19.36 -29.61 35.58
N LEU A 546 -20.00 -29.71 36.74
CA LEU A 546 -21.14 -30.59 36.95
C LEU A 546 -22.41 -30.10 36.24
N ASP A 547 -22.64 -28.78 36.16
CA ASP A 547 -23.75 -28.21 35.37
C ASP A 547 -23.71 -28.70 33.91
N HIS A 548 -22.52 -28.79 33.32
CA HIS A 548 -22.31 -29.27 31.94
C HIS A 548 -22.25 -30.80 31.81
N CYS A 549 -21.49 -31.46 32.68
CA CYS A 549 -21.19 -32.88 32.53
C CYS A 549 -22.32 -33.79 32.99
N LEU A 550 -23.21 -33.32 33.89
CA LEU A 550 -24.38 -34.11 34.30
C LEU A 550 -25.41 -34.24 33.19
N VAL A 551 -25.48 -33.29 32.25
CA VAL A 551 -26.45 -33.30 31.15
C VAL A 551 -25.90 -33.91 29.86
N CYS A 552 -24.59 -34.06 29.75
CA CYS A 552 -23.90 -34.55 28.55
C CYS A 552 -23.18 -35.89 28.75
N ARG A 553 -23.02 -36.64 27.66
CA ARG A 553 -22.16 -37.83 27.55
C ARG A 553 -20.79 -37.44 27.00
N PHE A 554 -19.74 -38.15 27.43
CA PHE A 554 -18.37 -37.86 27.01
C PHE A 554 -17.48 -39.11 27.07
N ALA A 555 -16.33 -39.06 26.41
CA ALA A 555 -15.43 -40.20 26.35
C ALA A 555 -14.65 -40.38 27.68
N GLY A 556 -14.26 -41.63 27.99
CA GLY A 556 -13.51 -41.98 29.20
C GLY A 556 -14.38 -42.56 30.33
N ASP A 557 -13.84 -42.64 31.54
CA ASP A 557 -14.60 -43.07 32.72
C ASP A 557 -15.44 -41.89 33.26
N GLU A 558 -16.63 -41.72 32.68
CA GLU A 558 -17.56 -40.66 33.09
C GLU A 558 -17.94 -40.73 34.58
N VAL A 559 -18.05 -41.94 35.12
CA VAL A 559 -18.50 -42.16 36.50
C VAL A 559 -17.41 -41.70 37.46
N GLU A 560 -16.17 -42.08 37.21
CA GLU A 560 -15.03 -41.67 38.03
C GLU A 560 -14.81 -40.16 37.97
N PHE A 561 -14.88 -39.57 36.77
CA PHE A 561 -14.78 -38.13 36.60
C PHE A 561 -15.86 -37.37 37.39
N LEU A 562 -17.14 -37.71 37.22
CA LEU A 562 -18.22 -37.06 37.95
C LEU A 562 -18.12 -37.27 39.46
N ALA A 563 -17.74 -38.47 39.91
CA ALA A 563 -17.52 -38.76 41.32
C ALA A 563 -16.39 -37.90 41.91
N SER A 564 -15.33 -37.64 41.13
CA SER A 564 -14.24 -36.75 41.54
C SER A 564 -14.70 -35.30 41.69
N MET A 565 -15.49 -34.77 40.74
CA MET A 565 -16.03 -33.41 40.82
C MET A 565 -17.00 -33.23 41.99
N LEU A 566 -17.89 -34.21 42.21
CA LEU A 566 -18.76 -34.25 43.38
C LEU A 566 -17.94 -34.26 44.68
N SER A 567 -16.84 -35.01 44.71
CA SER A 567 -15.96 -35.10 45.88
C SER A 567 -15.23 -33.78 46.17
N ILE A 568 -14.91 -32.97 45.15
CA ILE A 568 -14.35 -31.62 45.33
C ILE A 568 -15.36 -30.69 46.00
N LEU A 569 -16.65 -30.77 45.63
CA LEU A 569 -17.70 -30.01 46.30
C LEU A 569 -17.87 -30.43 47.77
N GLY A 570 -17.74 -31.73 48.05
CA GLY A 570 -17.77 -32.26 49.41
C GLY A 570 -19.04 -31.85 50.16
N ASP A 571 -18.87 -31.26 51.35
CA ASP A 571 -19.99 -30.80 52.18
C ASP A 571 -20.72 -29.56 51.63
N LYS A 572 -20.13 -28.86 50.64
CA LYS A 572 -20.75 -27.70 49.96
C LYS A 572 -21.73 -28.13 48.84
N LEU A 573 -21.85 -29.42 48.54
CA LEU A 573 -22.76 -29.94 47.52
C LEU A 573 -24.24 -29.73 47.91
N ASP A 574 -25.02 -29.10 47.03
CA ASP A 574 -26.49 -29.16 47.07
C ASP A 574 -26.97 -30.45 46.37
N GLY A 575 -27.34 -31.45 47.18
CA GLY A 575 -27.81 -32.75 46.67
C GLY A 575 -29.12 -32.66 45.89
N ALA A 576 -30.00 -31.70 46.23
CA ALA A 576 -31.26 -31.50 45.53
C ALA A 576 -31.02 -30.87 44.15
N TRP A 577 -30.11 -29.91 44.04
CA TRP A 577 -29.66 -29.35 42.76
C TRP A 577 -29.05 -30.42 41.85
N ALA A 578 -28.12 -31.25 42.37
CA ALA A 578 -27.49 -32.30 41.59
C ALA A 578 -28.52 -33.32 41.05
N ALA A 579 -29.52 -33.66 41.87
CA ALA A 579 -30.62 -34.52 41.42
C ALA A 579 -31.47 -33.86 40.33
N ARG A 580 -31.84 -32.58 40.49
CA ARG A 580 -32.62 -31.85 39.49
C ARG A 580 -31.93 -31.76 38.13
N ILE A 581 -30.62 -31.49 38.10
CA ILE A 581 -29.88 -31.36 36.84
C ILE A 581 -29.56 -32.73 36.24
N GLY A 582 -29.11 -33.68 37.05
CA GLY A 582 -28.61 -34.96 36.56
C GLY A 582 -29.67 -36.05 36.33
N LEU A 583 -30.87 -35.92 36.91
CA LEU A 583 -31.88 -36.99 36.88
C LEU A 583 -33.26 -36.53 36.37
N ALA A 584 -33.42 -35.26 35.98
CA ALA A 584 -34.68 -34.74 35.43
C ALA A 584 -35.16 -35.56 34.22
N ASP A 585 -36.47 -35.50 33.94
CA ASP A 585 -37.11 -36.19 32.83
C ASP A 585 -36.61 -35.78 31.44
N THR A 586 -35.93 -34.62 31.34
CA THR A 586 -35.21 -34.17 30.15
C THR A 586 -33.90 -34.92 29.88
N ILE A 587 -33.34 -35.62 30.89
CA ILE A 587 -32.10 -36.38 30.78
C ILE A 587 -32.42 -37.81 30.36
N ASP A 588 -31.74 -38.31 29.33
CA ASP A 588 -31.95 -39.67 28.83
C ASP A 588 -31.58 -40.74 29.87
N ALA A 589 -32.15 -41.94 29.70
CA ALA A 589 -32.04 -43.03 30.64
C ALA A 589 -30.59 -43.46 30.93
N ALA A 590 -29.71 -43.46 29.92
CA ALA A 590 -28.32 -43.90 30.07
C ALA A 590 -27.51 -42.86 30.85
N THR A 591 -27.67 -41.58 30.52
CA THR A 591 -27.05 -40.44 31.20
C THR A 591 -27.50 -40.35 32.67
N ALA A 592 -28.81 -40.49 32.92
CA ALA A 592 -29.37 -40.51 34.27
C ALA A 592 -28.88 -41.71 35.09
N SER A 593 -28.78 -42.90 34.46
CA SER A 593 -28.23 -44.10 35.11
C SER A 593 -26.77 -43.90 35.52
N ARG A 594 -25.95 -43.37 34.59
CA ARG A 594 -24.55 -43.01 34.85
C ARG A 594 -24.40 -42.00 36.00
N ASN A 595 -25.25 -40.96 36.03
CA ASN A 595 -25.25 -39.96 37.10
C ASN A 595 -25.58 -40.59 38.46
N MET A 596 -26.59 -41.45 38.51
CA MET A 596 -26.97 -42.16 39.74
C MET A 596 -25.83 -43.04 40.27
N VAL A 597 -25.08 -43.70 39.37
CA VAL A 597 -23.91 -44.48 39.77
C VAL A 597 -22.80 -43.57 40.32
N ALA A 598 -22.55 -42.42 39.69
CA ALA A 598 -21.57 -41.45 40.17
C ALA A 598 -21.94 -40.89 41.56
N PHE A 599 -23.23 -40.60 41.79
CA PHE A 599 -23.74 -40.20 43.10
C PHE A 599 -23.46 -41.22 44.20
N GLY A 600 -23.61 -42.52 43.89
CA GLY A 600 -23.27 -43.61 44.80
C GLY A 600 -21.77 -43.76 45.07
N LYS A 601 -20.92 -43.49 44.06
CA LYS A 601 -19.46 -43.59 44.18
C LYS A 601 -18.77 -42.36 44.76
N ALA A 602 -19.47 -41.23 44.90
CA ALA A 602 -18.91 -40.01 45.47
C ALA A 602 -18.30 -40.24 46.88
N ALA A 603 -17.27 -39.45 47.21
CA ALA A 603 -16.65 -39.49 48.53
C ALA A 603 -17.68 -39.18 49.63
N LYS A 604 -17.40 -39.67 50.84
CA LYS A 604 -18.35 -39.63 51.98
C LYS A 604 -18.98 -38.25 52.25
N PRO A 605 -18.24 -37.12 52.25
CA PRO A 605 -18.82 -35.78 52.45
C PRO A 605 -19.94 -35.46 51.44
N ALA A 606 -19.62 -35.54 50.14
CA ALA A 606 -20.56 -35.28 49.05
C ALA A 606 -21.72 -36.29 49.02
N ARG A 607 -21.42 -37.58 49.22
CA ARG A 607 -22.44 -38.63 49.25
C ARG A 607 -23.45 -38.40 50.37
N LEU A 608 -23.03 -37.92 51.54
CA LEU A 608 -23.94 -37.59 52.63
C LEU A 608 -24.89 -36.44 52.29
N CYS A 609 -24.46 -35.45 51.51
CA CYS A 609 -25.35 -34.38 51.01
C CYS A 609 -26.43 -34.92 50.07
N ILE A 610 -26.07 -35.87 49.20
CA ILE A 610 -27.03 -36.56 48.31
C ILE A 610 -28.00 -37.42 49.14
N VAL A 611 -27.49 -38.18 50.11
CA VAL A 611 -28.30 -39.01 51.03
C VAL A 611 -29.30 -38.17 51.82
N ARG A 612 -28.90 -36.99 52.31
CA ARG A 612 -29.80 -36.04 52.99
C ARG A 612 -30.89 -35.49 52.07
N SER A 613 -30.63 -35.42 50.78
CA SER A 613 -31.54 -34.93 49.75
C SER A 613 -32.29 -36.05 49.01
N ILE A 614 -32.33 -37.27 49.57
CA ILE A 614 -32.91 -38.44 48.89
C ILE A 614 -34.42 -38.27 48.60
N GLY A 615 -35.12 -37.45 49.39
CA GLY A 615 -36.51 -37.06 49.16
C GLY A 615 -36.69 -36.26 47.87
N ASP A 616 -35.86 -35.24 47.65
CA ASP A 616 -35.86 -34.44 46.42
C ASP A 616 -35.47 -35.27 45.21
N LEU A 617 -34.45 -36.12 45.35
CA LEU A 617 -34.03 -37.06 44.31
C LEU A 617 -35.18 -37.99 43.90
N ALA A 618 -35.90 -38.53 44.88
CA ALA A 618 -37.05 -39.37 44.64
C ALA A 618 -38.21 -38.63 43.96
N GLN A 619 -38.43 -37.36 44.29
CA GLN A 619 -39.40 -36.51 43.60
C GLN A 619 -39.03 -36.30 42.13
N VAL A 620 -37.75 -36.05 41.81
CA VAL A 620 -37.25 -35.91 40.43
C VAL A 620 -37.37 -37.23 39.67
N LEU A 621 -37.04 -38.37 40.28
CA LEU A 621 -37.23 -39.67 39.66
C LEU A 621 -38.72 -39.99 39.43
N ARG A 622 -39.62 -39.53 40.30
CA ARG A 622 -41.07 -39.69 40.12
C ARG A 622 -41.59 -38.91 38.92
N SER A 623 -41.02 -37.75 38.59
CA SER A 623 -41.45 -36.97 37.41
C SER A 623 -41.03 -37.62 36.09
N ARG A 624 -40.06 -38.54 36.10
CA ARG A 624 -39.74 -39.37 34.93
C ARG A 624 -40.95 -40.27 34.62
N ARG A 625 -41.65 -39.99 33.52
CA ARG A 625 -42.90 -40.67 33.11
C ARG A 625 -42.81 -42.22 33.09
N SER A 626 -41.61 -42.76 32.97
CA SER A 626 -41.30 -44.18 33.13
C SER A 626 -40.04 -44.37 33.96
N PHE A 627 -40.01 -45.38 34.82
CA PHE A 627 -38.79 -45.75 35.55
C PHE A 627 -37.81 -46.47 34.59
N ASP A 628 -36.77 -45.77 34.18
CA ASP A 628 -35.89 -46.13 33.06
C ASP A 628 -34.42 -46.35 33.46
N LEU A 629 -34.09 -46.27 34.75
CA LEU A 629 -32.74 -46.53 35.26
C LEU A 629 -32.31 -48.00 35.08
N ASP A 630 -31.02 -48.20 34.78
CA ASP A 630 -30.42 -49.54 34.68
C ASP A 630 -30.18 -50.19 36.06
N GLU A 631 -29.80 -51.48 36.05
CA GLU A 631 -29.62 -52.26 37.29
C GLU A 631 -28.53 -51.69 38.22
N LEU A 632 -27.43 -51.13 37.67
CA LEU A 632 -26.37 -50.56 38.49
C LEU A 632 -26.84 -49.25 39.14
N ALA A 633 -27.54 -48.42 38.38
CA ALA A 633 -28.14 -47.19 38.86
C ALA A 633 -29.17 -47.44 39.96
N VAL A 634 -30.09 -48.43 39.81
CA VAL A 634 -31.02 -48.73 40.91
C VAL A 634 -30.30 -49.31 42.13
N LYS A 635 -29.25 -50.11 41.97
CA LYS A 635 -28.44 -50.58 43.10
C LYS A 635 -27.80 -49.41 43.85
N SER A 636 -27.23 -48.44 43.13
CA SER A 636 -26.66 -47.23 43.72
C SER A 636 -27.73 -46.37 44.41
N CYS A 637 -28.90 -46.19 43.79
CA CYS A 637 -30.01 -45.48 44.42
C CYS A 637 -30.51 -46.18 45.69
N ALA A 638 -30.65 -47.51 45.66
CA ALA A 638 -31.03 -48.30 46.82
C ALA A 638 -30.00 -48.20 47.94
N ALA A 639 -28.70 -48.19 47.62
CA ALA A 639 -27.63 -47.97 48.58
C ALA A 639 -27.73 -46.59 49.25
N LEU A 640 -27.97 -45.52 48.48
CA LEU A 640 -28.20 -44.18 49.02
C LEU A 640 -29.44 -44.14 49.95
N MET A 641 -30.51 -44.85 49.59
CA MET A 641 -31.70 -44.98 50.43
C MET A 641 -31.44 -45.80 51.71
N PHE A 642 -30.60 -46.84 51.65
CA PHE A 642 -30.17 -47.57 52.84
C PHE A 642 -29.34 -46.69 53.77
N ASP A 643 -28.40 -45.91 53.22
CA ASP A 643 -27.60 -44.95 53.99
C ASP A 643 -28.50 -43.87 54.64
N ALA A 644 -29.57 -43.45 53.96
CA ALA A 644 -30.53 -42.48 54.48
C ALA A 644 -31.30 -42.94 55.71
N GLU A 645 -31.42 -44.25 55.96
CA GLU A 645 -32.16 -44.79 57.11
C GLU A 645 -31.56 -44.29 58.44
N ASN A 646 -30.23 -44.15 58.50
CA ASN A 646 -29.53 -43.70 59.70
C ASN A 646 -29.21 -42.19 59.68
N VAL A 647 -29.10 -41.60 58.49
CA VAL A 647 -28.63 -40.21 58.32
C VAL A 647 -29.79 -39.22 58.18
N ALA A 648 -30.85 -39.60 57.47
CA ALA A 648 -31.97 -38.72 57.10
C ALA A 648 -33.29 -39.50 57.00
N PRO A 649 -33.79 -40.09 58.11
CA PRO A 649 -34.95 -40.98 58.08
C PRO A 649 -36.22 -40.33 57.53
N ASN A 650 -36.43 -39.02 57.79
CA ASN A 650 -37.58 -38.28 57.26
C ASN A 650 -37.48 -38.11 55.73
N ALA A 651 -36.28 -37.85 55.20
CA ALA A 651 -36.07 -37.75 53.75
C ALA A 651 -36.24 -39.10 53.07
N LEU A 652 -35.79 -40.20 53.70
CA LEU A 652 -36.05 -41.57 53.23
C LEU A 652 -37.54 -41.89 53.21
N LEU A 653 -38.28 -41.50 54.25
CA LEU A 653 -39.73 -41.70 54.32
C LEU A 653 -40.45 -40.94 53.20
N ALA A 654 -40.04 -39.69 52.93
CA ALA A 654 -40.57 -38.92 51.80
C ALA A 654 -40.24 -39.58 50.46
N ALA A 655 -39.00 -40.03 50.28
CA ALA A 655 -38.56 -40.75 49.09
C ALA A 655 -39.38 -42.03 48.85
N ALA A 656 -39.65 -42.79 49.92
CA ALA A 656 -40.49 -43.98 49.85
C ALA A 656 -41.92 -43.65 49.41
N GLY A 657 -42.52 -42.57 49.92
CA GLY A 657 -43.84 -42.09 49.50
C GLY A 657 -43.90 -41.72 48.02
N HIS A 658 -42.87 -41.04 47.52
CA HIS A 658 -42.81 -40.62 46.12
C HIS A 658 -42.61 -41.79 45.14
N LEU A 659 -41.75 -42.75 45.48
CA LEU A 659 -41.30 -43.77 44.53
C LEU A 659 -42.09 -45.07 44.60
N LEU A 660 -42.48 -45.54 45.79
CA LEU A 660 -43.00 -46.90 45.96
C LEU A 660 -44.19 -47.23 45.04
N PRO A 661 -45.18 -46.35 44.82
CA PRO A 661 -46.28 -46.63 43.89
C PRO A 661 -45.83 -46.85 42.45
N THR A 662 -44.79 -46.15 42.00
CA THR A 662 -44.23 -46.32 40.66
C THR A 662 -43.34 -47.57 40.57
N LEU A 663 -42.57 -47.86 41.63
CA LEU A 663 -41.73 -49.05 41.70
C LEU A 663 -42.58 -50.33 41.68
N LEU A 664 -43.65 -50.41 42.48
CA LEU A 664 -44.52 -51.59 42.54
C LEU A 664 -45.20 -51.91 41.20
N ARG A 665 -45.45 -50.89 40.37
CA ARG A 665 -46.02 -51.05 39.01
C ARG A 665 -44.97 -51.39 37.94
N SER A 666 -43.68 -51.34 38.26
CA SER A 666 -42.57 -51.49 37.30
C SER A 666 -42.01 -52.93 37.24
N GLY A 667 -42.89 -53.94 37.17
CA GLY A 667 -42.54 -55.36 37.31
C GLY A 667 -41.54 -55.93 36.28
N ASN A 668 -41.34 -55.26 35.15
CA ASN A 668 -40.38 -55.64 34.11
C ASN A 668 -39.02 -54.90 34.21
N ARG A 669 -38.82 -54.05 35.23
CA ARG A 669 -37.60 -53.26 35.44
C ARG A 669 -36.86 -53.76 36.69
N PRO A 670 -35.54 -53.58 36.83
CA PRO A 670 -34.76 -54.12 37.95
C PRO A 670 -34.91 -53.29 39.26
N VAL A 671 -36.13 -52.94 39.67
CA VAL A 671 -36.42 -51.97 40.75
C VAL A 671 -36.51 -52.54 42.16
N SER A 672 -36.43 -53.86 42.31
CA SER A 672 -36.69 -54.59 43.55
C SER A 672 -35.81 -54.19 44.73
N MET A 673 -34.56 -53.80 44.49
CA MET A 673 -33.67 -53.30 45.55
C MET A 673 -34.12 -51.95 46.11
N MET A 674 -34.67 -51.07 45.27
CA MET A 674 -35.26 -49.81 45.75
C MET A 674 -36.57 -50.05 46.50
N ILE A 675 -37.35 -51.06 46.12
CA ILE A 675 -38.53 -51.49 46.90
C ILE A 675 -38.09 -52.00 48.27
N ALA A 676 -37.03 -52.81 48.32
CA ALA A 676 -36.45 -53.28 49.57
C ALA A 676 -35.95 -52.13 50.44
N ALA A 677 -35.52 -51.01 49.85
CA ALA A 677 -35.14 -49.78 50.53
C ALA A 677 -36.35 -48.97 51.04
N ALA A 678 -37.36 -48.76 50.19
CA ALA A 678 -38.50 -47.86 50.39
C ALA A 678 -39.64 -48.43 51.23
N PHE A 679 -39.98 -49.71 51.05
CA PHE A 679 -41.15 -50.31 51.71
C PHE A 679 -41.04 -50.34 53.24
N PRO A 680 -39.91 -50.76 53.86
CA PRO A 680 -39.82 -50.85 55.32
C PRO A 680 -40.08 -49.55 56.10
N PRO A 681 -39.46 -48.39 55.79
CA PRO A 681 -39.73 -47.15 56.52
C PRO A 681 -41.18 -46.71 56.36
N LEU A 682 -41.76 -46.81 55.16
CA LEU A 682 -43.17 -46.51 54.94
C LEU A 682 -44.09 -47.42 55.76
N TYR A 683 -43.82 -48.72 55.73
CA TYR A 683 -44.61 -49.72 56.45
C TYR A 683 -44.59 -49.51 57.97
N ARG A 684 -43.43 -49.14 58.54
CA ARG A 684 -43.31 -48.82 59.98
C ARG A 684 -44.13 -47.59 60.35
N GLU A 685 -44.18 -46.57 59.49
CA GLU A 685 -45.01 -45.39 59.74
C GLU A 685 -46.51 -45.69 59.59
N LEU A 686 -46.90 -46.48 58.60
CA LEU A 686 -48.27 -46.99 58.48
C LEU A 686 -48.72 -47.82 59.70
N ALA A 687 -47.79 -48.50 60.36
CA ALA A 687 -48.08 -49.30 61.56
C ALA A 687 -48.20 -48.45 62.85
N LYS A 688 -47.70 -47.21 62.85
CA LYS A 688 -47.72 -46.31 64.01
C LYS A 688 -48.85 -45.27 63.96
N ALA A 689 -49.23 -44.81 62.78
CA ALA A 689 -50.08 -43.63 62.63
C ALA A 689 -51.59 -43.96 62.67
N ASP A 690 -52.33 -43.28 63.55
CA ASP A 690 -53.79 -43.39 63.64
C ASP A 690 -54.50 -42.85 62.37
N ASP A 691 -53.92 -41.86 61.68
CA ASP A 691 -54.39 -41.33 60.38
C ASP A 691 -53.30 -41.41 59.29
N VAL A 692 -53.70 -41.47 58.01
CA VAL A 692 -52.77 -41.52 56.87
C VAL A 692 -52.11 -40.16 56.70
N PRO A 693 -50.78 -40.03 56.84
CA PRO A 693 -50.09 -38.77 56.57
C PRO A 693 -50.41 -38.25 55.16
N GLU A 694 -50.61 -36.94 55.00
CA GLU A 694 -51.00 -36.29 53.72
C GLU A 694 -50.19 -36.78 52.52
N LEU A 695 -48.88 -36.98 52.70
CA LEU A 695 -47.95 -37.47 51.66
C LEU A 695 -48.36 -38.84 51.06
N PHE A 696 -49.12 -39.66 51.79
CA PHE A 696 -49.46 -41.02 51.44
C PHE A 696 -50.92 -41.21 51.03
N LYS A 697 -51.76 -40.16 51.12
CA LYS A 697 -53.19 -40.22 50.76
C LYS A 697 -53.43 -40.49 49.26
N PHE A 698 -52.41 -40.30 48.42
CA PHE A 698 -52.44 -40.55 46.98
C PHE A 698 -52.11 -42.01 46.59
N ILE A 699 -51.74 -42.86 47.56
CA ILE A 699 -51.46 -44.27 47.32
C ILE A 699 -52.80 -45.01 47.24
N PRO A 700 -53.20 -45.61 46.09
CA PRO A 700 -54.58 -46.04 45.82
C PRO A 700 -55.15 -47.17 46.70
N PHE A 701 -54.39 -47.68 47.68
CA PHE A 701 -54.65 -48.98 48.30
C PHE A 701 -54.70 -48.95 49.84
N LEU A 702 -54.92 -47.77 50.44
CA LEU A 702 -55.01 -47.62 51.90
C LEU A 702 -56.45 -47.85 52.40
N ASP A 703 -56.80 -49.12 52.59
CA ASP A 703 -58.01 -49.59 53.27
C ASP A 703 -57.92 -49.47 54.81
N TRP A 704 -59.00 -49.77 55.54
CA TRP A 704 -59.07 -49.68 57.02
C TRP A 704 -58.02 -50.55 57.76
N ASP A 705 -57.53 -51.65 57.14
CA ASP A 705 -56.36 -52.43 57.60
C ASP A 705 -55.13 -52.16 56.71
N ARG A 706 -54.58 -50.96 56.89
CA ARG A 706 -53.52 -50.33 56.08
C ARG A 706 -52.29 -51.22 55.91
N CYS A 707 -51.83 -51.85 57.00
CA CYS A 707 -50.66 -52.72 56.97
C CYS A 707 -50.94 -54.04 56.22
N LYS A 708 -52.16 -54.58 56.28
CA LYS A 708 -52.52 -55.78 55.52
C LYS A 708 -52.60 -55.51 54.03
N ALA A 709 -53.22 -54.40 53.63
CA ALA A 709 -53.30 -53.99 52.23
C ALA A 709 -51.90 -53.80 51.61
N ALA A 710 -51.01 -53.06 52.30
CA ALA A 710 -49.63 -52.86 51.85
C ALA A 710 -48.84 -54.18 51.67
N ARG A 711 -49.02 -55.15 52.59
CA ARG A 711 -48.39 -56.48 52.45
C ARG A 711 -48.95 -57.27 51.26
N HIS A 712 -50.25 -57.15 50.97
CA HIS A 712 -50.87 -57.82 49.83
C HIS A 712 -50.32 -57.25 48.52
N GLU A 713 -50.34 -55.94 48.37
CA GLU A 713 -49.84 -55.25 47.17
C GLU A 713 -48.36 -55.56 46.90
N LEU A 714 -47.52 -55.56 47.95
CA LEU A 714 -46.11 -55.93 47.85
C LEU A 714 -45.94 -57.36 47.32
N VAL A 715 -46.65 -58.33 47.88
CA VAL A 715 -46.53 -59.74 47.48
C VAL A 715 -47.05 -59.95 46.06
N ASP A 716 -48.19 -59.34 45.73
CA ASP A 716 -48.83 -59.44 44.42
C ASP A 716 -47.91 -58.83 43.33
N ALA A 717 -47.28 -57.68 43.61
CA ALA A 717 -46.30 -57.06 42.71
C ALA A 717 -45.06 -57.94 42.52
N PHE A 718 -44.47 -58.50 43.57
CA PHE A 718 -43.29 -59.36 43.45
C PHE A 718 -43.58 -60.66 42.68
N ILE A 719 -44.70 -61.33 42.94
CA ILE A 719 -45.07 -62.58 42.27
C ILE A 719 -45.33 -62.36 40.77
N SER A 720 -45.92 -61.22 40.41
CA SER A 720 -46.20 -60.85 39.01
C SER A 720 -45.02 -60.23 38.26
N SER A 721 -43.91 -59.96 38.94
CA SER A 721 -42.71 -59.33 38.38
C SER A 721 -41.64 -60.32 37.90
N LYS A 722 -40.60 -59.80 37.24
CA LYS A 722 -39.34 -60.51 36.96
C LYS A 722 -38.27 -60.29 38.02
N TRP A 723 -38.63 -59.72 39.18
CA TRP A 723 -37.67 -59.35 40.21
C TRP A 723 -37.04 -60.57 40.90
N PRO A 724 -35.80 -60.44 41.43
CA PRO A 724 -35.19 -61.45 42.26
C PRO A 724 -36.04 -61.75 43.51
N PRO A 725 -36.46 -63.00 43.74
CA PRO A 725 -37.23 -63.38 44.92
C PRO A 725 -36.51 -63.08 46.24
N ARG A 726 -35.17 -63.09 46.26
CA ARG A 726 -34.38 -62.68 47.42
C ARG A 726 -34.70 -61.26 47.91
N ASP A 727 -35.07 -60.35 47.01
CA ASP A 727 -35.30 -58.95 47.38
C ASP A 727 -36.64 -58.79 48.13
N LEU A 728 -37.62 -59.67 47.87
CA LEU A 728 -38.83 -59.77 48.70
C LEU A 728 -38.49 -60.24 50.12
N ALA A 729 -37.60 -61.22 50.25
CA ALA A 729 -37.16 -61.71 51.55
C ALA A 729 -36.37 -60.66 52.33
N LEU A 730 -35.52 -59.89 51.63
CA LEU A 730 -34.83 -58.72 52.19
C LEU A 730 -35.83 -57.66 52.67
N THR A 731 -36.82 -57.33 51.83
CA THR A 731 -37.88 -56.36 52.16
C THR A 731 -38.64 -56.78 53.43
N ALA A 732 -39.07 -58.05 53.48
CA ALA A 732 -39.81 -58.59 54.62
C ALA A 732 -38.97 -58.65 55.90
N CYS A 733 -37.68 -58.98 55.79
CA CYS A 733 -36.74 -58.93 56.92
C CYS A 733 -36.59 -57.51 57.46
N ARG A 734 -36.34 -56.52 56.59
CA ARG A 734 -36.16 -55.11 56.99
C ARG A 734 -37.42 -54.48 57.57
N ALA A 735 -38.60 -54.93 57.12
CA ALA A 735 -39.90 -54.52 57.68
C ALA A 735 -40.26 -55.22 59.01
N ASN A 736 -39.45 -56.20 59.46
CA ASN A 736 -39.72 -57.07 60.62
C ASN A 736 -41.06 -57.83 60.54
N GLU A 737 -41.45 -58.26 59.33
CA GLU A 737 -42.76 -58.88 59.04
C GLU A 737 -42.63 -60.16 58.19
N LEU A 738 -41.51 -60.87 58.37
CA LEU A 738 -41.19 -62.10 57.64
C LEU A 738 -42.34 -63.12 57.69
N ASP A 739 -42.87 -63.41 58.87
CA ASP A 739 -43.90 -64.44 59.02
C ASP A 739 -45.21 -64.06 58.33
N LYS A 740 -45.62 -62.78 58.35
CA LYS A 740 -46.88 -62.35 57.72
C LYS A 740 -46.75 -62.26 56.21
N ILE A 741 -45.64 -61.72 55.70
CA ILE A 741 -45.39 -61.57 54.26
C ILE A 741 -45.17 -62.94 53.60
N LEU A 742 -44.33 -63.81 54.18
CA LEU A 742 -44.08 -65.15 53.61
C LEU A 742 -45.31 -66.07 53.70
N ARG A 743 -46.15 -65.97 54.74
CA ARG A 743 -47.44 -66.68 54.79
C ARG A 743 -48.38 -66.24 53.67
N ARG A 744 -48.34 -64.96 53.28
CA ARG A 744 -49.13 -64.45 52.15
C ARG A 744 -48.61 -65.00 50.82
N VAL A 745 -47.29 -65.12 50.64
CA VAL A 745 -46.70 -65.76 49.45
C VAL A 745 -47.23 -67.18 49.26
N VAL A 746 -47.30 -68.00 50.33
CA VAL A 746 -47.82 -69.38 50.24
C VAL A 746 -49.27 -69.46 49.79
N LYS A 747 -50.09 -68.47 50.15
CA LYS A 747 -51.52 -68.41 49.81
C LYS A 747 -51.78 -68.03 48.35
N HIS A 748 -50.75 -67.70 47.58
CA HIS A 748 -50.85 -67.35 46.16
C HIS A 748 -50.66 -68.57 45.25
N TYR A 749 -51.23 -68.50 44.04
CA TYR A 749 -51.03 -69.52 43.01
C TYR A 749 -49.53 -69.60 42.64
N ALA A 750 -48.96 -70.82 42.65
CA ALA A 750 -47.51 -71.08 42.52
C ALA A 750 -46.59 -70.49 43.63
N GLY A 751 -47.15 -69.98 44.73
CA GLY A 751 -46.41 -69.40 45.85
C GLY A 751 -45.42 -70.35 46.54
N GLY A 752 -45.73 -71.65 46.52
CA GLY A 752 -44.83 -72.68 47.03
C GLY A 752 -43.50 -72.79 46.25
N ASP A 753 -43.53 -72.63 44.94
CA ASP A 753 -42.31 -72.66 44.12
C ASP A 753 -41.56 -71.33 44.21
N TYR A 754 -42.28 -70.22 44.40
CA TYR A 754 -41.67 -68.93 44.73
C TYR A 754 -40.86 -68.97 46.03
N LEU A 755 -41.36 -69.61 47.09
CA LEU A 755 -40.60 -69.83 48.34
C LEU A 755 -39.34 -70.67 48.14
N LYS A 756 -39.37 -71.68 47.26
CA LYS A 756 -38.17 -72.48 46.94
C LYS A 756 -37.10 -71.62 46.27
N ARG A 757 -37.50 -70.68 45.39
CA ARG A 757 -36.58 -69.71 44.76
C ARG A 757 -35.98 -68.76 45.81
N ILE A 758 -36.79 -68.25 46.74
CA ILE A 758 -36.28 -67.46 47.89
C ILE A 758 -35.23 -68.25 48.67
N SER A 759 -35.52 -69.52 49.00
CA SER A 759 -34.58 -70.37 49.74
C SER A 759 -33.29 -70.68 48.98
N ARG A 760 -33.32 -70.70 47.64
CA ARG A 760 -32.13 -70.92 46.80
C ARG A 760 -31.22 -69.70 46.77
N GLU A 761 -31.83 -68.51 46.72
CA GLU A 761 -31.12 -67.24 46.64
C GLU A 761 -30.76 -66.64 48.01
N SER A 762 -31.27 -67.19 49.12
CA SER A 762 -31.09 -66.69 50.49
C SER A 762 -29.63 -66.57 50.95
N ARG A 763 -28.71 -67.31 50.30
CA ARG A 763 -27.25 -67.24 50.56
C ARG A 763 -26.65 -65.86 50.30
N SER A 764 -27.30 -65.06 49.44
CA SER A 764 -26.89 -63.70 49.08
C SER A 764 -27.42 -62.60 50.01
N LEU A 765 -28.25 -62.95 51.00
CA LEU A 765 -28.78 -62.00 51.98
C LEU A 765 -27.79 -61.72 53.11
N PRO A 766 -27.89 -60.55 53.78
CA PRO A 766 -27.14 -60.28 55.01
C PRO A 766 -27.34 -61.38 56.06
N THR A 767 -26.29 -61.77 56.79
CA THR A 767 -26.27 -62.93 57.68
C THR A 767 -27.42 -62.94 58.71
N SER A 768 -27.78 -61.78 59.25
CA SER A 768 -28.91 -61.60 60.19
C SER A 768 -30.26 -61.88 59.54
N CYS A 769 -30.47 -61.38 58.32
CA CYS A 769 -31.69 -61.64 57.55
C CYS A 769 -31.76 -63.07 57.05
N ARG A 770 -30.65 -63.65 56.59
CA ARG A 770 -30.61 -65.02 56.10
C ARG A 770 -31.10 -66.01 57.16
N LYS A 771 -30.57 -65.93 58.40
CA LYS A 771 -31.01 -66.79 59.51
C LYS A 771 -32.50 -66.62 59.81
N SER A 772 -32.99 -65.39 59.79
CA SER A 772 -34.40 -65.06 60.06
C SER A 772 -35.34 -65.58 58.96
N VAL A 773 -34.94 -65.44 57.69
CA VAL A 773 -35.68 -65.97 56.53
C VAL A 773 -35.71 -67.49 56.54
N GLU A 774 -34.58 -68.16 56.77
CA GLU A 774 -34.51 -69.62 56.86
C GLU A 774 -35.40 -70.17 57.99
N LYS A 775 -35.42 -69.49 59.16
CA LYS A 775 -36.29 -69.82 60.28
C LYS A 775 -37.78 -69.66 59.93
N ALA A 776 -38.15 -68.54 59.30
CA ALA A 776 -39.53 -68.27 58.91
C ALA A 776 -40.03 -69.26 57.84
N ILE A 777 -39.21 -69.61 56.85
CA ILE A 777 -39.56 -70.62 55.83
C ILE A 777 -39.78 -72.00 56.47
N ARG A 778 -38.93 -72.41 57.42
CA ARG A 778 -39.11 -73.68 58.17
C ARG A 778 -40.37 -73.67 59.03
N HIS A 779 -40.73 -72.53 59.62
CA HIS A 779 -41.94 -72.41 60.44
C HIS A 779 -43.22 -72.48 59.60
N ILE A 780 -43.20 -71.95 58.37
CA ILE A 780 -44.34 -71.97 57.44
C ILE A 780 -44.44 -73.32 56.70
N ARG A 781 -43.33 -74.05 56.57
CA ARG A 781 -43.28 -75.43 56.06
C ARG A 781 -42.74 -76.40 57.12
N PRO A 782 -43.53 -76.73 58.15
CA PRO A 782 -43.20 -77.84 59.02
C PRO A 782 -43.49 -79.14 58.25
N ASN A 783 -42.45 -79.71 57.65
CA ASN A 783 -42.43 -80.99 56.93
C ASN A 783 -43.29 -81.07 55.64
N SER A 784 -42.60 -80.96 54.51
CA SER A 784 -42.89 -81.75 53.31
C SER A 784 -41.78 -82.76 53.13
#